data_AF-A0A432Q5X5-F1
#
_entry.id   AF-A0A432Q5X5-F1
#
_cell.length_a   1.000
_cell.length_b   1.000
_cell.length_c   1.000
_cell.angle_alpha   90.00
_cell.angle_beta   90.00
_cell.angle_gamma   90.00
#
_symmetry.space_group_name_H-M   'P 1'
#
loop_
_entity.id
_entity.type
_entity.pdbx_description
1 polymer ?
#
loop_
_entity_poly.entity_id
_entity_poly.type
_entity_poly.pdbx_seq_one_letter_code
_entity_poly.pdbx_strand_id
1 'polypeptide(L)'
;MIFFRTCLNSYKLTNVTFAIQPMIFSKADHNFRYGQMLVYLFFIFSWFLSSPAAAQEPAAPLCARITATLADNPRAVPFDKVAIFPFEADDPELSATFTTSFFTALRSTKKYKLLPLETVAGWQHTGEANDNSLRQIAGNFGRALNARGVVYATVHANRAMSLDKREPVTSLAIQIRMTDTKTGNTAWSLDIKCKGGHFLRQINITQASRIMEQSLQVLIRQMVKEGDIFSPMLPPPRVISSRGDLRKIRVVLQPDPQYIYSTYQLLTADNPRGIFTPHSPPVKNDQGPIILEETHLEDGKHYYCTAIGITREGLANIPEHPFVVTTSGAPKPLPYLQASGNNLRHIQLLWAPSQDPNVTGYTVYRSTTPDGPFVKIADIPNRRQQNYTDYGQDRSNYYGSLADDAQYFYTIRTRNKFGIESRGAPVVSAHTKGAPLPPTEIQAIGNQPGKIPLFWVPGEDPDIKGYAIFRKDGQEKSFQQIDFVSGRETQKYTDTGSWATPLKNNVTYSYQIRSINVLDISSEPSRTVSATTKPAPAAVKGIRVSNNQFRQVYLSWQPNPENDILAYEILRGRTSDDLHKIARINAPETSYTDDDLQDGSTYWYQVLAIDTDQLSGSLFSPVSATTKPPPRPPQGISIQISPKGLQLNWQKNKEQDIDHYEISSGGFISSRLGESQNPAFLYEITPEPEKTYTFQVRAVDKDGLTSSWSQQVQIRIPLA
;
A
#
# COMPACT_ATOMS: atom_id res chain seq x y z
N MET A 1 -72.84 47.55 -26.35
CA MET A 1 -72.23 48.05 -27.61
C MET A 1 -71.18 47.02 -28.02
N ILE A 2 -71.37 46.15 -29.01
CA ILE A 2 -71.69 46.36 -30.45
C ILE A 2 -70.45 46.80 -31.24
N PHE A 3 -69.89 45.84 -32.01
CA PHE A 3 -69.00 45.94 -33.19
C PHE A 3 -67.59 46.54 -32.96
N PHE A 4 -66.48 45.90 -33.38
CA PHE A 4 -66.24 45.39 -34.75
C PHE A 4 -65.38 44.10 -34.85
N ARG A 5 -65.51 43.43 -36.01
CA ARG A 5 -64.79 42.23 -36.53
C ARG A 5 -63.61 42.66 -37.46
N THR A 6 -62.63 41.86 -37.89
CA THR A 6 -62.15 40.46 -37.66
C THR A 6 -60.73 40.33 -38.25
N CYS A 7 -59.91 39.36 -37.81
CA CYS A 7 -59.26 38.38 -38.71
C CYS A 7 -58.53 37.25 -37.95
N LEU A 8 -58.36 36.09 -38.60
CA LEU A 8 -57.96 34.80 -38.00
C LEU A 8 -56.58 34.28 -38.46
N ASN A 9 -56.05 33.36 -37.65
CA ASN A 9 -55.10 32.27 -37.97
C ASN A 9 -53.69 32.64 -38.41
N SER A 10 -52.65 32.17 -37.69
CA SER A 10 -52.22 30.77 -37.85
C SER A 10 -51.37 30.23 -36.69
N TYR A 11 -51.47 28.90 -36.49
CA TYR A 11 -50.56 27.90 -35.88
C TYR A 11 -49.25 28.37 -35.18
N LYS A 12 -48.76 27.74 -34.09
CA LYS A 12 -48.97 26.37 -33.58
C LYS A 12 -48.64 26.28 -32.07
N LEU A 13 -49.29 25.37 -31.35
CA LEU A 13 -48.92 24.96 -29.98
C LEU A 13 -47.71 24.02 -29.98
N THR A 14 -46.88 24.13 -28.94
CA THR A 14 -46.20 22.98 -28.35
C THR A 14 -46.15 23.15 -26.82
N ASN A 15 -46.84 22.28 -26.09
CA ASN A 15 -46.81 22.26 -24.63
C ASN A 15 -45.56 21.54 -24.12
N VAL A 16 -44.95 22.03 -23.03
CA VAL A 16 -44.31 21.16 -22.02
C VAL A 16 -44.83 21.57 -20.65
N THR A 17 -45.40 20.60 -19.95
CA THR A 17 -46.06 20.73 -18.64
C THR A 17 -45.04 20.79 -17.51
N PHE A 18 -45.23 21.71 -16.55
CA PHE A 18 -44.62 21.61 -15.23
C PHE A 18 -45.60 20.97 -14.25
N ALA A 19 -45.22 19.83 -13.68
CA ALA A 19 -45.96 19.17 -12.61
C ALA A 19 -45.55 19.77 -11.26
N ILE A 20 -46.54 20.01 -10.39
CA ILE A 20 -46.34 20.44 -9.00
C ILE A 20 -46.64 19.26 -8.09
N GLN A 21 -45.66 18.83 -7.28
CA GLN A 21 -45.92 18.17 -6.00
C GLN A 21 -44.86 18.54 -4.95
N PRO A 22 -45.19 18.45 -3.64
CA PRO A 22 -44.54 19.29 -2.62
C PRO A 22 -43.44 18.58 -1.83
N MET A 23 -42.48 19.35 -1.32
CA MET A 23 -41.58 18.89 -0.26
C MET A 23 -42.13 19.18 1.13
N ILE A 24 -42.15 18.15 1.95
CA ILE A 24 -42.52 18.16 3.36
C ILE A 24 -41.37 18.77 4.17
N PHE A 25 -41.66 19.75 5.03
CA PHE A 25 -40.78 20.16 6.13
C PHE A 25 -41.38 19.75 7.47
N SER A 26 -40.55 19.19 8.35
CA SER A 26 -40.93 18.75 9.69
C SER A 26 -40.84 19.88 10.73
N LYS A 27 -41.33 19.58 11.93
CA LYS A 27 -41.72 20.52 13.00
C LYS A 27 -40.55 20.97 13.91
N ALA A 28 -40.87 22.01 14.70
CA ALA A 28 -40.10 22.63 15.79
C ALA A 28 -38.99 23.61 15.33
N ASP A 29 -38.84 24.81 15.91
CA ASP A 29 -39.43 25.36 17.15
C ASP A 29 -40.36 26.58 16.97
N HIS A 30 -41.30 26.73 17.91
CA HIS A 30 -42.17 27.90 18.04
C HIS A 30 -41.63 28.88 19.10
N ASN A 31 -42.11 30.13 19.01
CA ASN A 31 -42.03 31.20 20.02
C ASN A 31 -40.74 32.04 20.09
N PHE A 32 -40.64 33.05 19.21
CA PHE A 32 -40.34 34.40 19.72
C PHE A 32 -41.11 35.52 18.98
N ARG A 33 -42.34 35.71 19.45
CA ARG A 33 -43.15 36.94 19.51
C ARG A 33 -43.09 37.95 18.35
N TYR A 34 -44.21 37.97 17.62
CA TYR A 34 -44.85 39.19 17.11
C TYR A 34 -44.55 40.43 17.96
N GLY A 35 -44.00 41.47 17.35
CA GLY A 35 -43.62 42.68 18.09
C GLY A 35 -43.20 43.91 17.27
N GLN A 36 -43.40 43.94 15.94
CA GLN A 36 -43.19 45.18 15.14
C GLN A 36 -43.94 45.20 13.79
N MET A 37 -45.13 44.59 13.73
CA MET A 37 -46.04 44.67 12.58
C MET A 37 -46.93 45.93 12.69
N LEU A 38 -46.34 47.12 12.75
CA LEU A 38 -47.10 48.39 12.86
C LEU A 38 -46.40 49.65 12.30
N VAL A 39 -45.42 49.50 11.41
CA VAL A 39 -44.80 50.63 10.67
C VAL A 39 -44.91 50.48 9.14
N TYR A 40 -45.30 49.30 8.64
CA TYR A 40 -45.39 48.98 7.21
C TYR A 40 -46.70 49.43 6.51
N LEU A 41 -47.51 50.27 7.16
CA LEU A 41 -48.87 50.60 6.71
C LEU A 41 -49.12 52.11 6.54
N PHE A 42 -48.08 52.88 6.23
CA PHE A 42 -48.19 54.33 5.95
C PHE A 42 -47.40 54.85 4.73
N PHE A 43 -46.96 53.96 3.83
CA PHE A 43 -46.31 54.33 2.56
C PHE A 43 -46.84 53.57 1.33
N ILE A 44 -48.10 53.12 1.36
CA ILE A 44 -48.81 52.54 0.21
C ILE A 44 -50.10 53.34 -0.07
N PHE A 45 -49.95 54.64 -0.31
CA PHE A 45 -51.01 55.46 -0.94
C PHE A 45 -50.45 56.69 -1.69
N SER A 46 -49.36 56.51 -2.44
CA SER A 46 -48.85 57.49 -3.42
C SER A 46 -48.26 56.82 -4.68
N TRP A 47 -48.82 55.66 -5.05
CA TRP A 47 -48.34 54.79 -6.14
C TRP A 47 -49.41 54.54 -7.22
N PHE A 48 -50.20 55.57 -7.53
CA PHE A 48 -51.11 55.60 -8.67
C PHE A 48 -51.21 57.00 -9.30
N LEU A 49 -50.06 57.66 -9.50
CA LEU A 49 -49.93 58.86 -10.35
C LEU A 49 -48.46 59.14 -10.71
N SER A 50 -47.75 58.10 -11.13
CA SER A 50 -46.41 58.22 -11.74
C SER A 50 -46.38 57.36 -12.99
N SER A 51 -46.65 57.98 -14.13
CA SER A 51 -46.35 57.39 -15.45
C SER A 51 -44.92 56.86 -15.46
N PRO A 52 -44.61 55.79 -16.21
CA PRO A 52 -43.21 55.48 -16.49
C PRO A 52 -42.60 56.77 -17.04
N ALA A 53 -41.48 57.21 -16.47
CA ALA A 53 -40.78 58.39 -16.94
C ALA A 53 -40.47 58.15 -18.41
N ALA A 54 -41.22 58.83 -19.30
CA ALA A 54 -41.00 58.73 -20.73
C ALA A 54 -39.52 59.00 -20.95
N ALA A 55 -38.85 58.11 -21.67
CA ALA A 55 -37.44 58.30 -22.02
C ALA A 55 -37.37 59.63 -22.76
N GLN A 56 -36.93 60.66 -22.03
CA GLN A 56 -37.03 62.03 -22.51
C GLN A 56 -36.11 62.10 -23.70
N GLU A 57 -36.68 62.30 -24.90
CA GLU A 57 -35.91 62.40 -26.13
C GLU A 57 -34.76 63.37 -25.89
N PRO A 58 -33.53 63.05 -26.32
CA PRO A 58 -32.37 63.88 -26.05
C PRO A 58 -32.68 65.28 -26.59
N ALA A 59 -32.84 66.23 -25.67
CA ALA A 59 -33.31 67.56 -26.03
C ALA A 59 -32.44 68.12 -27.15
N ALA A 60 -33.07 68.48 -28.27
CA ALA A 60 -32.40 68.77 -29.54
C ALA A 60 -31.17 69.67 -29.32
N PRO A 61 -30.02 69.37 -29.95
CA PRO A 61 -28.78 70.08 -29.70
C PRO A 61 -28.96 71.58 -29.99
N LEU A 62 -28.75 72.39 -28.95
CA LEU A 62 -28.99 73.85 -29.02
C LEU A 62 -27.99 74.57 -29.91
N CYS A 63 -26.84 73.93 -30.16
CA CYS A 63 -25.79 74.41 -31.04
C CYS A 63 -25.63 73.48 -32.23
N ALA A 64 -25.54 74.06 -33.43
CA ALA A 64 -25.54 73.34 -34.69
C ALA A 64 -24.29 72.46 -34.90
N ARG A 65 -23.18 72.75 -34.20
CA ARG A 65 -21.99 71.90 -34.17
C ARG A 65 -21.23 72.10 -32.86
N ILE A 66 -20.88 71.00 -32.21
CA ILE A 66 -19.90 70.92 -31.13
C ILE A 66 -18.83 69.94 -31.61
N THR A 67 -17.55 70.28 -31.49
CA THR A 67 -16.45 69.41 -31.89
C THR A 67 -15.38 69.44 -30.81
N ALA A 68 -15.04 68.27 -30.26
CA ALA A 68 -13.98 68.07 -29.30
C ALA A 68 -12.78 67.40 -29.99
N THR A 69 -11.58 67.91 -29.73
CA THR A 69 -10.31 67.38 -30.26
C THR A 69 -9.35 67.18 -29.11
N LEU A 70 -8.70 66.03 -29.03
CA LEU A 70 -7.65 65.72 -28.06
C LEU A 70 -6.28 65.74 -28.77
N ALA A 71 -5.20 65.92 -28.00
CA ALA A 71 -3.85 65.70 -28.51
C ALA A 71 -3.62 64.22 -28.87
N ASP A 72 -2.74 63.97 -29.86
CA ASP A 72 -2.45 62.64 -30.43
C ASP A 72 -1.71 61.65 -29.48
N ASN A 73 -1.77 61.87 -28.16
CA ASN A 73 -1.32 60.92 -27.16
C ASN A 73 -1.98 61.22 -25.80
N PRO A 74 -2.74 60.27 -25.20
CA PRO A 74 -3.25 60.43 -23.84
C PRO A 74 -2.08 60.49 -22.85
N ARG A 75 -2.19 61.36 -21.84
CA ARG A 75 -1.09 61.59 -20.89
C ARG A 75 -0.92 60.42 -19.93
N ALA A 76 0.34 60.02 -19.72
CA ALA A 76 0.73 59.11 -18.66
C ALA A 76 0.48 59.64 -17.24
N VAL A 77 0.26 60.96 -17.06
CA VAL A 77 -0.02 61.59 -15.77
C VAL A 77 -1.26 62.48 -15.89
N PRO A 78 -2.31 62.26 -15.07
CA PRO A 78 -3.53 63.05 -15.12
C PRO A 78 -3.32 64.49 -14.59
N PHE A 79 -4.22 65.38 -15.01
CA PHE A 79 -4.26 66.76 -14.51
C PHE A 79 -4.95 66.80 -13.13
N ASP A 80 -4.13 66.66 -12.09
CA ASP A 80 -4.51 66.70 -10.67
C ASP A 80 -4.71 68.11 -10.09
N LYS A 81 -4.51 69.16 -10.91
CA LYS A 81 -4.79 70.56 -10.57
C LYS A 81 -4.95 71.40 -11.84
N VAL A 82 -6.14 71.98 -12.03
CA VAL A 82 -6.50 72.76 -13.24
C VAL A 82 -7.02 74.14 -12.86
N ALA A 83 -6.47 75.18 -13.48
CA ALA A 83 -6.96 76.55 -13.41
C ALA A 83 -7.92 76.85 -14.56
N ILE A 84 -8.89 77.74 -14.34
CA ILE A 84 -9.70 78.32 -15.41
C ILE A 84 -9.37 79.81 -15.46
N PHE A 85 -8.82 80.23 -16.59
CA PHE A 85 -8.61 81.63 -16.93
C PHE A 85 -9.96 82.25 -17.31
N PRO A 86 -10.25 83.52 -16.94
CA PRO A 86 -11.44 84.21 -17.41
C PRO A 86 -11.58 84.12 -18.93
N PHE A 87 -12.78 83.80 -19.42
CA PHE A 87 -13.01 83.66 -20.85
C PHE A 87 -13.02 85.03 -21.52
N GLU A 88 -12.23 85.19 -22.58
CA GLU A 88 -12.17 86.44 -23.33
C GLU A 88 -13.43 86.56 -24.19
N ALA A 89 -14.13 87.69 -24.12
CA ALA A 89 -15.41 87.87 -24.80
C ALA A 89 -15.61 89.32 -25.26
N ASP A 90 -16.31 89.50 -26.37
CA ASP A 90 -16.68 90.83 -26.89
C ASP A 90 -17.56 91.65 -25.90
N ASP A 91 -18.12 90.98 -24.87
CA ASP A 91 -18.93 91.57 -23.79
C ASP A 91 -18.50 91.01 -22.42
N PRO A 92 -18.11 91.86 -21.44
CA PRO A 92 -17.75 91.44 -20.08
C PRO A 92 -18.82 90.62 -19.34
N GLU A 93 -20.12 90.86 -19.59
CA GLU A 93 -21.20 90.07 -18.98
C GLU A 93 -21.19 88.63 -19.52
N LEU A 94 -20.88 88.44 -20.81
CA LEU A 94 -20.73 87.12 -21.41
C LEU A 94 -19.47 86.40 -20.91
N SER A 95 -18.36 87.12 -20.74
CA SER A 95 -17.12 86.59 -20.14
C SER A 95 -17.39 85.96 -18.77
N ALA A 96 -17.96 86.73 -17.84
CA ALA A 96 -18.26 86.25 -16.49
C ALA A 96 -19.29 85.12 -16.48
N THR A 97 -20.33 85.23 -17.31
CA THR A 97 -21.40 84.22 -17.42
C THR A 97 -20.85 82.88 -17.92
N PHE A 98 -20.13 82.86 -19.05
CA PHE A 98 -19.59 81.60 -19.60
C PHE A 98 -18.46 81.03 -18.74
N THR A 99 -17.59 81.86 -18.15
CA THR A 99 -16.55 81.38 -17.21
C THR A 99 -17.19 80.65 -16.02
N THR A 100 -18.22 81.24 -15.42
CA THR A 100 -18.91 80.67 -14.24
C THR A 100 -19.71 79.41 -14.58
N SER A 101 -20.45 79.43 -15.70
CA SER A 101 -21.16 78.25 -16.22
C SER A 101 -20.21 77.11 -16.57
N PHE A 102 -19.09 77.40 -17.23
CA PHE A 102 -18.11 76.38 -17.60
C PHE A 102 -17.39 75.81 -16.38
N PHE A 103 -16.99 76.65 -15.41
CA PHE A 103 -16.43 76.17 -14.14
C PHE A 103 -17.39 75.23 -13.42
N THR A 104 -18.67 75.60 -13.33
CA THR A 104 -19.71 74.81 -12.66
C THR A 104 -19.93 73.47 -13.36
N ALA A 105 -20.04 73.49 -14.69
CA ALA A 105 -20.24 72.29 -15.49
C ALA A 105 -18.98 71.39 -15.50
N LEU A 106 -17.76 71.95 -15.58
CA LEU A 106 -16.53 71.17 -15.51
C LEU A 106 -16.32 70.56 -14.12
N ARG A 107 -16.69 71.28 -13.05
CA ARG A 107 -16.68 70.75 -11.68
C ARG A 107 -17.63 69.57 -11.51
N SER A 108 -18.82 69.60 -12.13
CA SER A 108 -19.80 68.51 -12.03
C SER A 108 -19.35 67.23 -12.75
N THR A 109 -18.54 67.32 -13.82
CA THR A 109 -17.92 66.13 -14.46
C THR A 109 -17.00 65.34 -13.53
N LYS A 110 -16.49 65.96 -12.45
CA LYS A 110 -15.41 65.42 -11.60
C LYS A 110 -14.13 65.05 -12.36
N LYS A 111 -13.94 65.41 -13.63
CA LYS A 111 -12.75 65.01 -14.42
C LYS A 111 -11.45 65.58 -13.86
N TYR A 112 -11.48 66.78 -13.27
CA TYR A 112 -10.31 67.49 -12.76
C TYR A 112 -10.55 68.08 -11.37
N LYS A 113 -9.46 68.27 -10.62
CA LYS A 113 -9.44 69.09 -9.40
C LYS A 113 -9.26 70.55 -9.79
N LEU A 114 -10.36 71.30 -9.84
CA LEU A 114 -10.35 72.71 -10.23
C LEU A 114 -9.89 73.61 -9.09
N LEU A 115 -9.13 74.66 -9.41
CA LEU A 115 -8.88 75.78 -8.51
C LEU A 115 -10.14 76.66 -8.38
N PRO A 116 -10.51 77.13 -7.17
CA PRO A 116 -11.67 78.02 -6.99
C PRO A 116 -11.53 79.34 -7.75
N LEU A 117 -12.62 79.86 -8.32
CA LEU A 117 -12.62 81.11 -9.10
C LEU A 117 -12.16 82.34 -8.28
N GLU A 118 -12.29 82.31 -6.95
CA GLU A 118 -11.76 83.37 -6.08
C GLU A 118 -10.21 83.44 -6.09
N THR A 119 -9.51 82.32 -6.33
CA THR A 119 -8.04 82.28 -6.40
C THR A 119 -7.48 82.94 -7.67
N VAL A 120 -8.35 83.38 -8.58
CA VAL A 120 -7.98 83.96 -9.87
C VAL A 120 -8.56 85.36 -10.13
N ALA A 121 -9.40 85.86 -9.22
CA ALA A 121 -10.14 87.12 -9.37
C ALA A 121 -9.29 88.41 -9.38
N GLY A 122 -7.99 88.33 -9.09
CA GLY A 122 -7.05 89.47 -9.08
C GLY A 122 -6.07 89.52 -10.24
N TRP A 123 -6.16 88.61 -11.23
CA TRP A 123 -5.16 88.50 -12.30
C TRP A 123 -5.61 89.26 -13.56
N GLN A 124 -5.06 90.46 -13.77
CA GLN A 124 -5.32 91.29 -14.96
C GLN A 124 -4.14 91.26 -15.93
N HIS A 125 -4.43 91.34 -17.22
CA HIS A 125 -3.44 91.48 -18.28
C HIS A 125 -3.78 92.69 -19.16
N THR A 126 -2.77 93.39 -19.66
CA THR A 126 -2.95 94.64 -20.42
C THR A 126 -2.52 94.46 -21.88
N GLY A 127 -3.50 94.30 -22.78
CA GLY A 127 -3.30 94.27 -24.23
C GLY A 127 -4.42 93.49 -24.95
N GLU A 128 -4.72 93.86 -26.19
CA GLU A 128 -5.66 93.10 -27.04
C GLU A 128 -5.06 91.72 -27.37
N ALA A 129 -5.76 90.65 -26.98
CA ALA A 129 -5.27 89.29 -27.12
C ALA A 129 -5.86 88.59 -28.37
N ASN A 130 -4.99 88.17 -29.29
CA ASN A 130 -5.31 87.10 -30.26
C ASN A 130 -5.08 85.70 -29.65
N ASP A 131 -5.66 84.64 -30.23
CA ASP A 131 -5.62 83.25 -29.68
C ASP A 131 -4.20 82.76 -29.34
N ASN A 132 -3.19 83.16 -30.13
CA ASN A 132 -1.78 82.82 -29.87
C ASN A 132 -1.21 83.54 -28.63
N SER A 133 -1.52 84.82 -28.45
CA SER A 133 -1.13 85.58 -27.25
C SER A 133 -1.90 85.13 -26.00
N LEU A 134 -3.21 84.86 -26.13
CA LEU A 134 -4.06 84.39 -25.03
C LEU A 134 -3.57 83.04 -24.46
N ARG A 135 -3.11 82.13 -25.34
CA ARG A 135 -2.45 80.87 -24.94
C ARG A 135 -1.21 81.09 -24.05
N GLN A 136 -0.38 82.08 -24.38
CA GLN A 136 0.83 82.39 -23.60
C GLN A 136 0.50 83.03 -22.25
N ILE A 137 -0.47 83.95 -22.25
CA ILE A 137 -0.97 84.65 -21.06
C ILE A 137 -1.59 83.64 -20.09
N ALA A 138 -2.53 82.81 -20.55
CA ALA A 138 -3.12 81.72 -19.78
C ALA A 138 -2.07 80.71 -19.30
N GLY A 139 -1.08 80.38 -20.14
CA GLY A 139 0.05 79.51 -19.76
C GLY A 139 0.88 80.06 -18.60
N ASN A 140 1.18 81.35 -18.61
CA ASN A 140 1.89 82.04 -17.53
C ASN A 140 1.07 82.06 -16.23
N PHE A 141 -0.22 82.39 -16.32
CA PHE A 141 -1.17 82.33 -15.22
C PHE A 141 -1.25 80.93 -14.58
N GLY A 142 -1.39 79.88 -15.39
CA GLY A 142 -1.42 78.50 -14.92
C GLY A 142 -0.13 78.09 -14.20
N ARG A 143 1.04 78.55 -14.69
CA ARG A 143 2.34 78.37 -14.02
C ARG A 143 2.41 79.11 -12.68
N ALA A 144 1.96 80.37 -12.62
CA ALA A 144 1.97 81.17 -11.40
C ALA A 144 1.11 80.54 -10.28
N LEU A 145 -0.02 79.92 -10.64
CA LEU A 145 -0.89 79.19 -9.71
C LEU A 145 -0.39 77.77 -9.39
N ASN A 146 0.73 77.34 -9.96
CA ASN A 146 1.23 75.96 -9.93
C ASN A 146 0.12 74.95 -10.29
N ALA A 147 -0.67 75.24 -11.32
CA ALA A 147 -1.63 74.32 -11.92
C ALA A 147 -0.94 73.53 -13.04
N ARG A 148 -1.29 72.27 -13.25
CA ARG A 148 -0.77 71.47 -14.38
C ARG A 148 -1.48 71.81 -15.69
N GLY A 149 -2.77 72.11 -15.62
CA GLY A 149 -3.55 72.55 -16.77
C GLY A 149 -4.13 73.93 -16.55
N VAL A 150 -4.24 74.70 -17.62
CA VAL A 150 -5.04 75.93 -17.68
C VAL A 150 -6.07 75.80 -18.79
N VAL A 151 -7.33 76.11 -18.49
CA VAL A 151 -8.39 76.27 -19.48
C VAL A 151 -8.58 77.76 -19.74
N TYR A 152 -8.65 78.15 -21.01
CA TYR A 152 -9.04 79.48 -21.46
C TYR A 152 -10.00 79.35 -22.65
N ALA A 153 -10.72 80.42 -22.97
CA ALA A 153 -11.59 80.43 -24.14
C ALA A 153 -11.72 81.82 -24.75
N THR A 154 -12.10 81.86 -26.03
CA THR A 154 -12.66 83.04 -26.68
C THR A 154 -14.16 82.83 -26.94
N VAL A 155 -14.96 83.87 -26.74
CA VAL A 155 -16.42 83.89 -26.91
C VAL A 155 -16.79 85.04 -27.84
N HIS A 156 -17.14 84.71 -29.08
CA HIS A 156 -17.57 85.70 -30.07
C HIS A 156 -19.08 85.61 -30.31
N ALA A 157 -19.77 86.73 -30.15
CA ALA A 157 -21.24 86.81 -30.18
C ALA A 157 -21.71 87.84 -31.22
N ASN A 158 -22.15 87.37 -32.38
CA ASN A 158 -22.60 88.26 -33.45
C ASN A 158 -24.01 88.80 -33.17
N ARG A 159 -24.16 90.11 -33.03
CA ARG A 159 -25.42 90.80 -32.71
C ARG A 159 -25.99 91.48 -33.94
N ALA A 160 -27.30 91.35 -34.17
CA ALA A 160 -28.00 92.07 -35.24
C ALA A 160 -28.74 93.28 -34.66
N MET A 161 -28.62 94.43 -35.31
CA MET A 161 -29.33 95.65 -34.90
C MET A 161 -30.85 95.49 -35.02
N SER A 162 -31.56 95.90 -33.98
CA SER A 162 -33.00 96.08 -33.93
C SER A 162 -33.29 97.43 -33.28
N LEU A 163 -34.21 98.20 -33.88
CA LEU A 163 -34.48 99.59 -33.49
C LEU A 163 -35.28 99.75 -32.18
N ASP A 164 -35.70 98.65 -31.55
CA ASP A 164 -36.30 98.64 -30.21
C ASP A 164 -35.50 97.71 -29.27
N LYS A 165 -35.37 98.15 -28.01
CA LYS A 165 -34.25 97.84 -27.10
C LYS A 165 -33.89 96.35 -26.89
N ARG A 166 -32.56 96.11 -26.83
CA ARG A 166 -31.79 94.85 -26.68
C ARG A 166 -31.50 94.11 -28.00
N GLU A 167 -30.22 94.08 -28.36
CA GLU A 167 -29.71 93.38 -29.54
C GLU A 167 -29.76 91.85 -29.38
N PRO A 168 -30.40 91.09 -30.27
CA PRO A 168 -30.37 89.63 -30.24
C PRO A 168 -29.03 89.07 -30.77
N VAL A 169 -28.46 88.09 -30.08
CA VAL A 169 -27.33 87.31 -30.60
C VAL A 169 -27.82 86.34 -31.68
N THR A 170 -27.26 86.47 -32.88
CA THR A 170 -27.64 85.71 -34.09
C THR A 170 -26.72 84.52 -34.38
N SER A 171 -25.49 84.55 -33.88
CA SER A 171 -24.63 83.38 -33.80
C SER A 171 -23.66 83.49 -32.64
N LEU A 172 -23.34 82.36 -32.05
CA LEU A 172 -22.39 82.25 -30.94
C LEU A 172 -21.29 81.25 -31.34
N ALA A 173 -20.04 81.69 -31.28
CA ALA A 173 -18.87 80.86 -31.47
C ALA A 173 -18.03 80.89 -30.19
N ILE A 174 -17.76 79.73 -29.60
CA ILE A 174 -16.89 79.59 -28.43
C ILE A 174 -15.78 78.62 -28.77
N GLN A 175 -14.53 79.01 -28.54
CA GLN A 175 -13.37 78.13 -28.68
C GLN A 175 -12.72 77.97 -27.31
N ILE A 176 -12.92 76.83 -26.67
CA ILE A 176 -12.32 76.51 -25.36
C ILE A 176 -11.09 75.64 -25.61
N ARG A 177 -9.97 75.96 -24.93
CA ARG A 177 -8.72 75.20 -25.04
C ARG A 177 -8.20 74.91 -23.63
N MET A 178 -7.74 73.67 -23.41
CA MET A 178 -6.93 73.34 -22.25
C MET A 178 -5.48 73.20 -22.68
N THR A 179 -4.58 73.96 -22.06
CA THR A 179 -3.13 73.88 -22.28
C THR A 179 -2.44 73.32 -21.05
N ASP A 180 -1.46 72.44 -21.27
CA ASP A 180 -0.53 72.04 -20.23
C ASP A 180 0.47 73.15 -19.93
N THR A 181 0.61 73.51 -18.66
CA THR A 181 1.48 74.61 -18.24
C THR A 181 2.98 74.25 -18.32
N LYS A 182 3.29 72.95 -18.32
CA LYS A 182 4.67 72.42 -18.40
C LYS A 182 5.21 72.37 -19.82
N THR A 183 4.48 71.76 -20.77
CA THR A 183 4.91 71.66 -22.19
C THR A 183 4.41 72.80 -23.06
N GLY A 184 3.41 73.57 -22.60
CA GLY A 184 2.73 74.59 -23.39
C GLY A 184 1.78 74.04 -24.46
N ASN A 185 1.65 72.71 -24.61
CA ASN A 185 0.81 72.08 -25.63
C ASN A 185 -0.67 72.06 -25.23
N THR A 186 -1.55 72.22 -26.22
CA THR A 186 -2.99 71.99 -26.06
C THR A 186 -3.23 70.52 -25.76
N ALA A 187 -3.85 70.21 -24.62
CA ALA A 187 -4.27 68.86 -24.24
C ALA A 187 -5.58 68.45 -24.92
N TRP A 188 -6.52 69.40 -25.01
CA TRP A 188 -7.74 69.29 -25.81
C TRP A 188 -8.29 70.67 -26.16
N SER A 189 -9.13 70.73 -27.19
CA SER A 189 -9.93 71.89 -27.56
C SER A 189 -11.39 71.50 -27.82
N LEU A 190 -12.28 72.48 -27.67
CA LEU A 190 -13.72 72.34 -27.82
C LEU A 190 -14.25 73.54 -28.61
N ASP A 191 -14.61 73.29 -29.86
CA ASP A 191 -15.17 74.27 -30.79
C ASP A 191 -16.70 74.16 -30.79
N ILE A 192 -17.38 75.21 -30.33
CA ILE A 192 -18.83 75.29 -30.17
C ILE A 192 -19.37 76.34 -31.14
N LYS A 193 -20.30 75.96 -32.02
CA LYS A 193 -20.96 76.88 -32.97
C LYS A 193 -22.48 76.74 -32.90
N CYS A 194 -23.15 77.80 -32.46
CA CYS A 194 -24.60 77.87 -32.30
C CYS A 194 -25.18 78.86 -33.33
N LYS A 195 -26.28 78.47 -34.00
CA LYS A 195 -26.96 79.31 -35.00
C LYS A 195 -28.24 79.92 -34.40
N GLY A 196 -28.58 81.14 -34.85
CA GLY A 196 -29.61 81.99 -34.26
C GLY A 196 -31.00 81.39 -34.18
N GLY A 197 -31.68 81.69 -33.07
CA GLY A 197 -33.07 81.34 -32.78
C GLY A 197 -33.52 82.02 -31.49
N HIS A 198 -34.76 81.80 -31.05
CA HIS A 198 -35.29 82.40 -29.80
C HIS A 198 -34.40 82.16 -28.57
N PHE A 199 -33.67 81.04 -28.54
CA PHE A 199 -32.78 80.67 -27.45
C PHE A 199 -31.56 81.59 -27.27
N LEU A 200 -31.03 82.21 -28.33
CA LEU A 200 -29.84 83.07 -28.24
C LEU A 200 -30.17 84.56 -28.05
N ARG A 201 -31.46 84.93 -27.93
CA ARG A 201 -31.86 86.36 -27.83
C ARG A 201 -31.33 87.07 -26.59
N GLN A 202 -31.14 86.38 -25.47
CA GLN A 202 -30.54 86.90 -24.23
C GLN A 202 -29.83 85.77 -23.49
N ILE A 203 -28.50 85.66 -23.66
CA ILE A 203 -27.69 84.63 -23.00
C ILE A 203 -27.60 84.93 -21.51
N ASN A 204 -28.31 84.14 -20.71
CA ASN A 204 -28.21 84.15 -19.24
C ASN A 204 -27.46 82.91 -18.72
N ILE A 205 -27.18 82.89 -17.41
CA ILE A 205 -26.45 81.79 -16.75
C ILE A 205 -27.09 80.42 -16.99
N THR A 206 -28.43 80.32 -17.06
CA THR A 206 -29.13 79.05 -17.31
C THR A 206 -28.88 78.53 -18.73
N GLN A 207 -28.91 79.41 -19.72
CA GLN A 207 -28.62 79.05 -21.11
C GLN A 207 -27.14 78.72 -21.31
N ALA A 208 -26.25 79.54 -20.76
CA ALA A 208 -24.81 79.31 -20.79
C ALA A 208 -24.44 77.96 -20.14
N SER A 209 -24.95 77.66 -18.95
CA SER A 209 -24.73 76.36 -18.28
C SER A 209 -25.20 75.20 -19.15
N ARG A 210 -26.38 75.27 -19.77
CA ARG A 210 -26.87 74.21 -20.65
C ARG A 210 -26.01 73.99 -21.90
N ILE A 211 -25.45 75.06 -22.49
CA ILE A 211 -24.48 74.95 -23.60
C ILE A 211 -23.18 74.30 -23.11
N MET A 212 -22.67 74.72 -21.95
CA MET A 212 -21.42 74.17 -21.38
C MET A 212 -21.57 72.71 -20.98
N GLU A 213 -22.68 72.30 -20.37
CA GLU A 213 -23.00 70.92 -20.02
C GLU A 213 -23.08 70.01 -21.26
N GLN A 214 -23.83 70.41 -22.29
CA GLN A 214 -23.91 69.66 -23.55
C GLN A 214 -22.52 69.53 -24.22
N SER A 215 -21.71 70.59 -24.17
CA SER A 215 -20.39 70.61 -24.79
C SER A 215 -19.38 69.75 -24.03
N LEU A 216 -19.45 69.74 -22.70
CA LEU A 216 -18.63 68.86 -21.86
C LEU A 216 -19.05 67.39 -21.98
N GLN A 217 -20.32 67.06 -22.21
CA GLN A 217 -20.71 65.68 -22.51
C GLN A 217 -20.05 65.16 -23.81
N VAL A 218 -19.91 66.01 -24.83
CA VAL A 218 -19.17 65.66 -26.06
C VAL A 218 -17.68 65.49 -25.75
N LEU A 219 -17.09 66.39 -24.96
CA LEU A 219 -15.68 66.30 -24.56
C LEU A 219 -15.38 65.02 -23.76
N ILE A 220 -16.18 64.69 -22.75
CA ILE A 220 -15.99 63.49 -21.92
C ILE A 220 -16.14 62.21 -22.76
N ARG A 221 -17.12 62.13 -23.66
CA ARG A 221 -17.25 60.98 -24.57
C ARG A 221 -16.02 60.81 -25.47
N GLN A 222 -15.47 61.92 -25.98
CA GLN A 222 -14.26 61.88 -26.79
C GLN A 222 -13.02 61.52 -25.93
N MET A 223 -12.90 62.03 -24.71
CA MET A 223 -11.86 61.62 -23.75
C MET A 223 -11.89 60.10 -23.48
N VAL A 224 -13.07 59.55 -23.20
CA VAL A 224 -13.24 58.12 -22.95
C VAL A 224 -12.89 57.28 -24.18
N LYS A 225 -13.29 57.74 -25.37
CA LYS A 225 -12.96 57.08 -26.65
C LYS A 225 -11.45 57.04 -26.93
N GLU A 226 -10.72 58.12 -26.64
CA GLU A 226 -9.26 58.20 -26.83
C GLU A 226 -8.46 57.76 -25.58
N GLY A 227 -9.12 57.16 -24.57
CA GLY A 227 -8.48 56.55 -23.41
C GLY A 227 -8.13 57.48 -22.23
N ASP A 228 -8.43 58.79 -22.28
CA ASP A 228 -8.30 59.71 -21.14
C ASP A 228 -9.46 59.55 -20.13
N ILE A 229 -9.57 58.36 -19.54
CA ILE A 229 -10.66 58.00 -18.61
C ILE A 229 -10.42 58.45 -17.16
N PHE A 230 -9.16 58.63 -16.74
CA PHE A 230 -8.83 58.77 -15.32
C PHE A 230 -9.24 60.13 -14.71
N SER A 231 -9.77 60.09 -13.50
CA SER A 231 -10.09 61.26 -12.67
C SER A 231 -9.42 61.17 -11.29
N PRO A 232 -8.82 62.27 -10.79
CA PRO A 232 -8.27 62.37 -9.43
C PRO A 232 -9.35 62.66 -8.37
N MET A 233 -10.62 62.81 -8.75
CA MET A 233 -11.74 63.17 -7.85
C MET A 233 -12.65 61.97 -7.55
N LEU A 234 -12.36 60.80 -8.12
CA LEU A 234 -13.11 59.56 -7.93
C LEU A 234 -12.40 58.67 -6.90
N PRO A 235 -13.08 58.22 -5.83
CA PRO A 235 -12.44 57.49 -4.71
C PRO A 235 -12.10 56.05 -5.13
N PRO A 236 -10.90 55.53 -4.85
CA PRO A 236 -10.52 54.19 -5.30
C PRO A 236 -11.40 53.09 -4.67
N PRO A 237 -11.78 52.04 -5.42
CA PRO A 237 -12.60 50.95 -4.91
C PRO A 237 -11.91 50.18 -3.78
N ARG A 238 -12.63 49.95 -2.68
CA ARG A 238 -12.07 49.25 -1.51
C ARG A 238 -12.08 47.73 -1.69
N VAL A 239 -10.91 47.11 -1.73
CA VAL A 239 -10.76 45.64 -1.72
C VAL A 239 -11.11 45.08 -0.33
N ILE A 240 -12.04 44.12 -0.27
CA ILE A 240 -12.38 43.35 0.94
C ILE A 240 -11.47 42.12 1.06
N SER A 241 -11.29 41.39 -0.03
CA SER A 241 -10.45 40.19 -0.06
C SER A 241 -9.96 39.88 -1.48
N SER A 242 -8.82 39.20 -1.57
CA SER A 242 -8.25 38.71 -2.82
C SER A 242 -7.72 37.30 -2.63
N ARG A 243 -7.97 36.42 -3.59
CA ARG A 243 -7.59 35.00 -3.52
C ARG A 243 -7.22 34.46 -4.90
N GLY A 244 -6.13 33.71 -4.95
CA GLY A 244 -5.81 32.87 -6.10
C GLY A 244 -6.48 31.50 -5.99
N ASP A 245 -7.17 31.13 -7.06
CA ASP A 245 -7.67 29.80 -7.35
C ASP A 245 -6.79 29.16 -8.44
N LEU A 246 -7.14 27.96 -8.89
CA LEU A 246 -6.45 27.30 -10.00
C LEU A 246 -6.69 28.08 -11.31
N ARG A 247 -5.63 28.55 -11.97
CA ARG A 247 -5.68 29.37 -13.21
C ARG A 247 -6.60 30.58 -13.14
N LYS A 248 -6.85 31.08 -11.93
CA LYS A 248 -7.90 32.05 -11.65
C LYS A 248 -7.53 32.95 -10.48
N ILE A 249 -7.89 34.22 -10.57
CA ILE A 249 -7.88 35.17 -9.46
C ILE A 249 -9.31 35.59 -9.18
N ARG A 250 -9.64 35.77 -7.90
CA ARG A 250 -10.91 36.31 -7.44
C ARG A 250 -10.65 37.44 -6.45
N VAL A 251 -11.21 38.61 -6.73
CA VAL A 251 -11.13 39.82 -5.89
C VAL A 251 -12.55 40.22 -5.53
N VAL A 252 -12.80 40.50 -4.25
CA VAL A 252 -14.09 40.98 -3.76
C VAL A 252 -13.91 42.43 -3.30
N LEU A 253 -14.70 43.34 -3.86
CA LEU A 253 -14.72 44.76 -3.49
C LEU A 253 -15.96 45.09 -2.65
N GLN A 254 -15.84 46.12 -1.82
CA GLN A 254 -16.99 46.78 -1.22
C GLN A 254 -17.66 47.65 -2.30
N PRO A 255 -18.98 47.52 -2.55
CA PRO A 255 -19.67 48.38 -3.51
C PRO A 255 -19.79 49.81 -2.98
N ASP A 256 -19.29 50.78 -3.74
CA ASP A 256 -19.71 52.17 -3.62
C ASP A 256 -21.15 52.35 -4.16
N PRO A 257 -21.86 53.43 -3.79
CA PRO A 257 -23.16 53.76 -4.35
C PRO A 257 -23.14 53.87 -5.89
N GLN A 258 -24.22 53.43 -6.55
CA GLN A 258 -24.35 53.44 -8.02
C GLN A 258 -24.19 54.83 -8.69
N TYR A 259 -24.39 55.93 -7.94
CA TYR A 259 -24.15 57.29 -8.43
C TYR A 259 -22.67 57.69 -8.47
N ILE A 260 -21.76 56.87 -7.91
CA ILE A 260 -20.31 57.00 -8.04
C ILE A 260 -19.84 56.07 -9.17
N TYR A 261 -20.08 54.76 -9.03
CA TYR A 261 -19.64 53.76 -10.01
C TYR A 261 -20.79 52.93 -10.56
N SER A 262 -20.85 52.82 -11.88
CA SER A 262 -21.80 52.01 -12.62
C SER A 262 -21.29 50.58 -12.85
N THR A 263 -19.98 50.42 -13.01
CA THR A 263 -19.28 49.14 -13.17
C THR A 263 -17.92 49.17 -12.48
N TYR A 264 -17.28 48.01 -12.32
CA TYR A 264 -15.92 47.87 -11.83
C TYR A 264 -15.14 46.92 -12.74
N GLN A 265 -13.83 47.09 -12.84
CA GLN A 265 -12.97 46.23 -13.64
C GLN A 265 -11.66 45.92 -12.91
N LEU A 266 -11.21 44.67 -13.03
CA LEU A 266 -9.91 44.23 -12.54
C LEU A 266 -8.88 44.43 -13.64
N LEU A 267 -7.72 44.94 -13.26
CA LEU A 267 -6.56 45.08 -14.14
C LEU A 267 -5.42 44.26 -13.55
N THR A 268 -4.69 43.53 -14.40
CA THR A 268 -3.56 42.69 -13.97
C THR A 268 -2.28 42.99 -14.74
N ALA A 269 -1.13 42.75 -14.10
CA ALA A 269 0.20 42.84 -14.70
C ALA A 269 1.15 41.79 -14.10
N ASP A 270 2.17 41.38 -14.86
CA ASP A 270 3.22 40.46 -14.39
C ASP A 270 4.28 41.15 -13.49
N ASN A 271 4.28 42.48 -13.42
CA ASN A 271 5.30 43.29 -12.73
C ASN A 271 4.63 44.54 -12.09
N PRO A 272 5.04 45.02 -10.91
CA PRO A 272 4.35 46.12 -10.19
C PRO A 272 4.47 47.48 -10.89
N ARG A 273 5.38 47.61 -11.87
CA ARG A 273 5.53 48.77 -12.75
C ARG A 273 5.21 48.43 -14.22
N GLY A 274 4.55 47.28 -14.45
CA GLY A 274 4.14 46.84 -15.79
C GLY A 274 2.92 47.61 -16.30
N ILE A 275 2.51 47.29 -17.53
CA ILE A 275 1.24 47.77 -18.08
C ILE A 275 0.12 46.92 -17.46
N PHE A 276 -0.81 47.58 -16.78
CA PHE A 276 -1.99 46.94 -16.19
C PHE A 276 -3.09 46.82 -17.24
N THR A 277 -3.40 45.60 -17.65
CA THR A 277 -4.41 45.31 -18.68
C THR A 277 -5.66 44.66 -18.10
N PRO A 278 -6.86 45.01 -18.59
CA PRO A 278 -8.05 44.19 -18.36
C PRO A 278 -8.02 42.98 -19.30
N HIS A 279 -8.30 41.78 -18.79
CA HIS A 279 -8.62 40.63 -19.64
C HIS A 279 -10.09 40.21 -19.50
N SER A 280 -10.71 40.48 -18.34
CA SER A 280 -12.14 40.33 -18.10
C SER A 280 -12.97 41.63 -18.26
N PRO A 281 -14.25 41.55 -18.69
CA PRO A 281 -15.11 42.72 -18.91
C PRO A 281 -15.56 43.39 -17.59
N PRO A 282 -16.00 44.66 -17.61
CA PRO A 282 -16.48 45.34 -16.40
C PRO A 282 -17.73 44.69 -15.81
N VAL A 283 -17.70 44.45 -14.49
CA VAL A 283 -18.81 43.90 -13.70
C VAL A 283 -19.72 45.04 -13.25
N LYS A 284 -21.04 44.90 -13.44
CA LYS A 284 -22.03 45.91 -13.07
C LYS A 284 -22.14 46.09 -11.55
N ASN A 285 -22.26 47.33 -11.10
CA ASN A 285 -22.60 47.64 -9.71
C ASN A 285 -24.10 47.37 -9.47
N ASP A 286 -24.42 46.28 -8.78
CA ASP A 286 -25.78 45.91 -8.36
C ASP A 286 -26.05 46.17 -6.85
N GLN A 287 -25.12 46.86 -6.18
CA GLN A 287 -25.08 47.08 -4.72
C GLN A 287 -24.81 45.82 -3.87
N GLY A 288 -24.57 44.66 -4.48
CA GLY A 288 -24.00 43.49 -3.82
C GLY A 288 -22.46 43.54 -3.72
N PRO A 289 -21.84 42.59 -3.00
CA PRO A 289 -20.38 42.44 -2.99
C PRO A 289 -19.85 42.21 -4.41
N ILE A 290 -19.04 43.13 -4.91
CA ILE A 290 -18.57 43.10 -6.30
C ILE A 290 -17.48 42.03 -6.41
N ILE A 291 -17.78 40.96 -7.15
CA ILE A 291 -16.82 39.88 -7.40
C ILE A 291 -16.22 40.12 -8.78
N LEU A 292 -14.93 40.45 -8.79
CA LEU A 292 -14.12 40.50 -9.99
C LEU A 292 -13.31 39.21 -10.09
N GLU A 293 -13.29 38.62 -11.28
CA GLU A 293 -12.55 37.39 -11.54
C GLU A 293 -11.66 37.56 -12.76
N GLU A 294 -10.52 36.89 -12.76
CA GLU A 294 -9.65 36.77 -13.92
C GLU A 294 -9.29 35.31 -14.14
N THR A 295 -9.31 34.82 -15.38
CA THR A 295 -9.17 33.38 -15.70
C THR A 295 -8.05 33.12 -16.71
N HIS A 296 -7.79 31.83 -17.00
CA HIS A 296 -6.73 31.39 -17.93
C HIS A 296 -5.30 31.78 -17.52
N LEU A 297 -5.09 31.97 -16.22
CA LEU A 297 -3.79 32.32 -15.64
C LEU A 297 -2.86 31.10 -15.52
N GLU A 298 -1.57 31.34 -15.32
CA GLU A 298 -0.57 30.31 -15.04
C GLU A 298 -0.69 29.78 -13.60
N ASP A 299 -0.23 28.55 -13.36
CA ASP A 299 -0.33 27.87 -12.06
C ASP A 299 0.83 28.25 -11.13
N GLY A 300 0.53 28.80 -9.93
CA GLY A 300 1.54 29.19 -8.94
C GLY A 300 2.27 30.50 -9.22
N LYS A 301 1.83 31.28 -10.22
CA LYS A 301 2.44 32.57 -10.62
C LYS A 301 1.91 33.73 -9.77
N HIS A 302 2.78 34.71 -9.51
CA HIS A 302 2.40 35.98 -8.90
C HIS A 302 1.87 36.95 -9.95
N TYR A 303 0.69 37.52 -9.69
CA TYR A 303 0.10 38.60 -10.48
C TYR A 303 -0.07 39.84 -9.62
N TYR A 304 0.21 41.00 -10.20
CA TYR A 304 -0.05 42.30 -9.61
C TYR A 304 -1.41 42.76 -10.08
N CYS A 305 -2.31 43.06 -9.15
CA CYS A 305 -3.69 43.39 -9.40
C CYS A 305 -4.01 44.81 -8.91
N THR A 306 -4.86 45.52 -9.65
CA THR A 306 -5.48 46.76 -9.18
C THR A 306 -6.91 46.84 -9.72
N ALA A 307 -7.79 47.58 -9.03
CA ALA A 307 -9.20 47.66 -9.37
C ALA A 307 -9.58 49.11 -9.72
N ILE A 308 -10.41 49.26 -10.75
CA ILE A 308 -11.03 50.54 -11.12
C ILE A 308 -12.54 50.44 -11.03
N GLY A 309 -13.18 51.51 -10.52
CA GLY A 309 -14.60 51.78 -10.66
C GLY A 309 -14.81 52.76 -11.81
N ILE A 310 -15.86 52.53 -12.60
CA ILE A 310 -16.16 53.29 -13.82
C ILE A 310 -17.54 53.95 -13.70
N THR A 311 -17.60 55.27 -13.84
CA THR A 311 -18.86 56.05 -13.78
C THR A 311 -19.74 55.76 -15.00
N ARG A 312 -21.00 56.20 -14.97
CA ARG A 312 -21.95 56.02 -16.09
C ARG A 312 -21.47 56.72 -17.37
N GLU A 313 -20.64 57.75 -17.23
CA GLU A 313 -20.06 58.56 -18.30
C GLU A 313 -18.77 57.95 -18.88
N GLY A 314 -18.23 56.89 -18.25
CA GLY A 314 -17.00 56.20 -18.67
C GLY A 314 -15.71 56.69 -18.00
N LEU A 315 -15.79 57.59 -17.01
CA LEU A 315 -14.62 58.01 -16.24
C LEU A 315 -14.25 56.96 -15.18
N ALA A 316 -12.96 56.83 -14.86
CA ALA A 316 -12.44 55.88 -13.88
C ALA A 316 -11.62 56.57 -12.78
N ASN A 317 -11.54 55.99 -11.58
CA ASN A 317 -10.54 56.42 -10.60
C ASN A 317 -9.12 56.13 -11.09
N ILE A 318 -8.16 56.91 -10.59
CA ILE A 318 -6.74 56.54 -10.69
C ILE A 318 -6.54 55.23 -9.91
N PRO A 319 -5.91 54.19 -10.50
CA PRO A 319 -5.62 52.95 -9.80
C PRO A 319 -4.74 53.16 -8.55
N GLU A 320 -5.07 52.49 -7.46
CA GLU A 320 -4.22 52.46 -6.27
C GLU A 320 -2.99 51.55 -6.44
N HIS A 321 -2.09 51.60 -5.46
CA HIS A 321 -0.93 50.70 -5.38
C HIS A 321 -1.36 49.23 -5.56
N PRO A 322 -0.70 48.49 -6.47
CA PRO A 322 -1.15 47.14 -6.80
C PRO A 322 -0.91 46.17 -5.63
N PHE A 323 -1.87 45.28 -5.42
CA PHE A 323 -1.76 44.17 -4.48
C PHE A 323 -1.38 42.89 -5.22
N VAL A 324 -0.69 41.97 -4.54
CA VAL A 324 -0.20 40.72 -5.15
C VAL A 324 -1.16 39.58 -4.86
N VAL A 325 -1.54 38.83 -5.90
CA VAL A 325 -2.29 37.58 -5.78
C VAL A 325 -1.49 36.46 -6.44
N THR A 326 -1.34 35.33 -5.75
CA THR A 326 -0.66 34.14 -6.28
C THR A 326 -1.70 33.09 -6.62
N THR A 327 -1.72 32.61 -7.87
CA THR A 327 -2.64 31.53 -8.27
C THR A 327 -2.31 30.22 -7.53
N SER A 328 -3.30 29.34 -7.39
CA SER A 328 -3.07 28.02 -6.77
C SER A 328 -2.27 27.14 -7.72
N GLY A 329 -1.06 26.75 -7.33
CA GLY A 329 -0.18 25.85 -8.09
C GLY A 329 -0.03 24.47 -7.46
N ALA A 330 0.95 23.71 -7.96
CA ALA A 330 1.39 22.47 -7.31
C ALA A 330 1.94 22.79 -5.90
N PRO A 331 1.54 22.04 -4.86
CA PRO A 331 2.04 22.25 -3.51
C PRO A 331 3.54 21.94 -3.38
N LYS A 332 4.17 22.41 -2.29
CA LYS A 332 5.56 22.07 -1.99
C LYS A 332 5.72 20.55 -1.75
N PRO A 333 6.71 19.89 -2.37
CA PRO A 333 6.98 18.48 -2.13
C PRO A 333 7.46 18.24 -0.69
N LEU A 334 7.33 17.01 -0.21
CA LEU A 334 7.95 16.63 1.05
C LEU A 334 9.48 16.59 0.89
N PRO A 335 10.25 17.18 1.82
CA PRO A 335 11.71 17.17 1.76
C PRO A 335 12.30 15.80 2.14
N TYR A 336 11.51 14.96 2.82
CA TYR A 336 11.97 13.71 3.40
C TYR A 336 10.88 12.65 3.42
N LEU A 337 11.30 11.40 3.22
CA LEU A 337 10.53 10.17 3.31
C LEU A 337 11.46 9.09 3.87
N GLN A 338 10.93 8.16 4.65
CA GLN A 338 11.58 6.93 5.08
C GLN A 338 10.75 5.73 4.64
N ALA A 339 11.42 4.61 4.36
CA ALA A 339 10.81 3.30 4.25
C ALA A 339 11.51 2.35 5.24
N SER A 340 10.73 1.68 6.08
CA SER A 340 11.19 0.66 7.03
C SER A 340 10.80 -0.73 6.50
N GLY A 341 11.83 -1.54 6.24
CA GLY A 341 11.72 -2.90 5.74
C GLY A 341 11.75 -3.95 6.84
N ASN A 342 12.13 -5.18 6.46
CA ASN A 342 12.25 -6.35 7.34
C ASN A 342 10.94 -6.73 8.07
N ASN A 343 9.80 -6.36 7.51
CA ASN A 343 8.48 -6.86 7.94
C ASN A 343 8.00 -7.92 6.94
N LEU A 344 7.25 -8.91 7.42
CA LEU A 344 6.62 -9.94 6.58
C LEU A 344 5.62 -9.28 5.62
N ARG A 345 5.88 -9.35 4.31
CA ARG A 345 4.98 -8.96 3.19
C ARG A 345 4.35 -7.56 3.23
N HIS A 346 4.92 -6.63 4.00
CA HIS A 346 4.53 -5.21 3.99
C HIS A 346 5.72 -4.28 4.26
N ILE A 347 5.59 -3.01 3.88
CA ILE A 347 6.61 -1.96 4.13
C ILE A 347 5.95 -0.75 4.78
N GLN A 348 6.58 -0.21 5.82
CA GLN A 348 6.10 0.97 6.54
C GLN A 348 6.81 2.22 6.03
N LEU A 349 6.04 3.24 5.63
CA LEU A 349 6.55 4.54 5.21
C LEU A 349 6.34 5.58 6.30
N LEU A 350 7.33 6.44 6.54
CA LEU A 350 7.27 7.54 7.51
C LEU A 350 7.71 8.87 6.89
N TRP A 351 7.06 9.98 7.26
CA TRP A 351 7.42 11.34 6.84
C TRP A 351 6.88 12.40 7.83
N ALA A 352 7.46 13.61 7.79
CA ALA A 352 6.98 14.75 8.58
C ALA A 352 5.77 15.44 7.93
N PRO A 353 4.78 15.97 8.70
CA PRO A 353 3.64 16.67 8.12
C PRO A 353 4.06 17.89 7.29
N SER A 354 3.41 18.10 6.14
CA SER A 354 3.65 19.29 5.34
C SER A 354 3.21 20.58 6.05
N GLN A 355 4.11 21.55 6.08
CA GLN A 355 3.86 22.90 6.59
C GLN A 355 3.19 23.81 5.55
N ASP A 356 3.07 23.38 4.30
CA ASP A 356 2.39 24.13 3.24
C ASP A 356 0.86 24.06 3.45
N PRO A 357 0.17 25.19 3.72
CA PRO A 357 -1.28 25.20 3.95
C PRO A 357 -2.10 24.81 2.72
N ASN A 358 -1.50 24.78 1.52
CA ASN A 358 -2.18 24.32 0.30
C ASN A 358 -2.31 22.78 0.25
N VAL A 359 -1.57 22.04 1.07
CA VAL A 359 -1.63 20.58 1.11
C VAL A 359 -2.86 20.12 1.88
N THR A 360 -3.71 19.32 1.22
CA THR A 360 -4.84 18.63 1.84
C THR A 360 -4.54 17.18 2.16
N GLY A 361 -3.61 16.56 1.43
CA GLY A 361 -3.25 15.15 1.58
C GLY A 361 -2.01 14.73 0.81
N TYR A 362 -1.81 13.43 0.68
CA TYR A 362 -0.66 12.82 0.01
C TYR A 362 -1.08 11.75 -0.98
N THR A 363 -0.25 11.51 -1.99
CA THR A 363 -0.35 10.37 -2.91
C THR A 363 0.90 9.52 -2.76
N VAL A 364 0.74 8.23 -2.48
CA VAL A 364 1.83 7.28 -2.31
C VAL A 364 2.00 6.47 -3.60
N TYR A 365 3.24 6.37 -4.06
CA TYR A 365 3.64 5.61 -5.24
C TYR A 365 4.68 4.54 -4.89
N ARG A 366 4.61 3.40 -5.58
CA ARG A 366 5.54 2.27 -5.48
C ARG A 366 6.09 1.88 -6.85
N SER A 367 7.33 1.43 -6.90
CA SER A 367 7.91 0.69 -8.02
C SER A 367 8.73 -0.51 -7.53
N THR A 368 9.08 -1.42 -8.44
CA THR A 368 10.02 -2.52 -8.26
C THR A 368 11.42 -2.18 -8.79
N THR A 369 11.61 -0.97 -9.29
CA THR A 369 12.87 -0.43 -9.85
C THR A 369 13.11 0.99 -9.34
N PRO A 370 14.37 1.46 -9.22
CA PRO A 370 14.66 2.79 -8.69
C PRO A 370 14.09 3.93 -9.55
N ASP A 371 14.16 3.80 -10.87
CA ASP A 371 13.74 4.82 -11.83
C ASP A 371 12.26 4.73 -12.26
N GLY A 372 11.54 3.72 -11.76
CA GLY A 372 10.15 3.44 -12.14
C GLY A 372 10.01 2.42 -13.29
N PRO A 373 8.76 2.18 -13.75
CA PRO A 373 7.58 3.01 -13.56
C PRO A 373 7.00 2.96 -12.13
N PHE A 374 6.59 4.13 -11.64
CA PHE A 374 5.94 4.29 -10.33
C PHE A 374 4.42 4.19 -10.45
N VAL A 375 3.82 3.22 -9.77
CA VAL A 375 2.38 2.98 -9.71
C VAL A 375 1.80 3.60 -8.43
N LYS A 376 0.67 4.29 -8.55
CA LYS A 376 -0.07 4.85 -7.41
C LYS A 376 -0.70 3.72 -6.57
N ILE A 377 -0.45 3.72 -5.26
CA ILE A 377 -0.97 2.70 -4.33
C ILE A 377 -1.91 3.24 -3.24
N ALA A 378 -1.85 4.54 -2.93
CA ALA A 378 -2.77 5.17 -1.98
C ALA A 378 -2.97 6.67 -2.21
N ASP A 379 -4.17 7.14 -1.85
CA ASP A 379 -4.46 8.54 -1.55
C ASP A 379 -4.73 8.67 -0.05
N ILE A 380 -4.09 9.66 0.59
CA ILE A 380 -4.18 9.93 2.03
C ILE A 380 -4.79 11.32 2.21
N PRO A 381 -6.11 11.45 2.46
CA PRO A 381 -6.81 12.73 2.52
C PRO A 381 -6.60 13.47 3.87
N ASN A 382 -5.38 13.44 4.41
CA ASN A 382 -5.04 14.03 5.70
C ASN A 382 -3.61 14.59 5.69
N ARG A 383 -3.48 15.93 5.58
CA ARG A 383 -2.18 16.63 5.64
C ARG A 383 -1.38 16.43 6.93
N ARG A 384 -2.00 15.97 8.02
CA ARG A 384 -1.34 15.69 9.31
C ARG A 384 -0.84 14.25 9.45
N GLN A 385 -1.20 13.36 8.54
CA GLN A 385 -0.73 11.97 8.58
C GLN A 385 0.78 11.91 8.30
N GLN A 386 1.47 11.03 9.05
CA GLN A 386 2.93 10.89 9.08
C GLN A 386 3.42 9.51 8.65
N ASN A 387 2.50 8.56 8.45
CA ASN A 387 2.83 7.19 8.13
C ASN A 387 1.82 6.55 7.18
N TYR A 388 2.26 5.48 6.51
CA TYR A 388 1.41 4.60 5.72
C TYR A 388 2.09 3.23 5.60
N THR A 389 1.34 2.15 5.81
CA THR A 389 1.83 0.79 5.58
C THR A 389 1.33 0.28 4.25
N ASP A 390 2.25 -0.09 3.36
CA ASP A 390 1.95 -0.78 2.12
C ASP A 390 1.88 -2.28 2.36
N TYR A 391 0.65 -2.80 2.43
CA TYR A 391 0.36 -4.23 2.49
C TYR A 391 0.24 -4.89 1.10
N GLY A 392 0.51 -4.19 0.00
CA GLY A 392 0.30 -4.73 -1.35
C GLY A 392 -1.12 -4.52 -1.87
N GLN A 393 -1.61 -5.45 -2.70
CA GLN A 393 -2.95 -5.37 -3.30
C GLN A 393 -4.04 -5.90 -2.37
N ASP A 394 -3.73 -6.91 -1.55
CA ASP A 394 -4.65 -7.46 -0.56
C ASP A 394 -4.37 -6.87 0.82
N ARG A 395 -5.40 -6.25 1.42
CA ARG A 395 -5.38 -5.66 2.76
C ARG A 395 -6.18 -6.49 3.78
N SER A 396 -6.69 -7.65 3.39
CA SER A 396 -7.44 -8.56 4.27
C SER A 396 -6.51 -9.47 5.08
N ASN A 397 -5.35 -9.83 4.52
CA ASN A 397 -4.29 -10.54 5.25
C ASN A 397 -3.58 -9.59 6.23
N TYR A 398 -3.47 -10.00 7.49
CA TYR A 398 -2.72 -9.30 8.55
C TYR A 398 -1.26 -8.99 8.17
N TYR A 399 -0.62 -9.89 7.41
CA TYR A 399 0.76 -9.70 6.95
C TYR A 399 0.86 -8.94 5.61
N GLY A 400 -0.22 -8.82 4.85
CA GLY A 400 -0.21 -8.27 3.49
C GLY A 400 0.18 -9.26 2.40
N SER A 401 0.54 -8.71 1.23
CA SER A 401 0.62 -9.40 -0.06
C SER A 401 1.80 -8.94 -0.93
N LEU A 402 2.78 -8.23 -0.38
CA LEU A 402 4.05 -8.02 -1.09
C LEU A 402 4.81 -9.35 -1.21
N ALA A 403 5.71 -9.45 -2.19
CA ALA A 403 6.57 -10.62 -2.32
C ALA A 403 7.58 -10.69 -1.16
N ASP A 404 8.05 -11.89 -0.85
CA ASP A 404 9.07 -12.13 0.19
C ASP A 404 10.47 -11.78 -0.34
N ASP A 405 11.36 -11.30 0.54
CA ASP A 405 12.72 -10.81 0.22
C ASP A 405 12.81 -9.81 -0.97
N ALA A 406 11.75 -9.03 -1.18
CA ALA A 406 11.60 -8.19 -2.36
C ALA A 406 11.87 -6.71 -2.04
N GLN A 407 12.73 -6.08 -2.85
CA GLN A 407 12.96 -4.64 -2.78
C GLN A 407 11.85 -3.85 -3.47
N TYR A 408 11.31 -2.85 -2.77
CA TYR A 408 10.37 -1.90 -3.33
C TYR A 408 10.85 -0.46 -3.14
N PHE A 409 10.59 0.36 -4.14
CA PHE A 409 10.96 1.77 -4.21
C PHE A 409 9.73 2.64 -4.05
N TYR A 410 9.82 3.69 -3.24
CA TYR A 410 8.68 4.54 -2.91
C TYR A 410 9.01 6.02 -3.11
N THR A 411 8.01 6.75 -3.60
CA THR A 411 7.99 8.22 -3.55
C THR A 411 6.59 8.68 -3.12
N ILE A 412 6.54 9.80 -2.42
CA ILE A 412 5.31 10.42 -1.96
C ILE A 412 5.20 11.81 -2.58
N ARG A 413 3.99 12.17 -3.01
CA ARG A 413 3.66 13.52 -3.50
C ARG A 413 2.68 14.17 -2.55
N THR A 414 2.83 15.47 -2.31
CA THR A 414 1.79 16.23 -1.62
C THR A 414 0.72 16.61 -2.64
N ARG A 415 -0.55 16.69 -2.20
CA ARG A 415 -1.70 17.00 -3.04
C ARG A 415 -2.48 18.18 -2.46
N ASN A 416 -2.92 19.09 -3.33
CA ASN A 416 -3.78 20.21 -2.96
C ASN A 416 -5.28 19.87 -3.13
N LYS A 417 -6.17 20.77 -2.71
CA LYS A 417 -7.63 20.56 -2.80
C LYS A 417 -8.21 20.40 -4.21
N PHE A 418 -7.44 20.72 -5.25
CA PHE A 418 -7.81 20.57 -6.66
C PHE A 418 -7.28 19.26 -7.27
N GLY A 419 -6.63 18.40 -6.48
CA GLY A 419 -6.04 17.15 -6.95
C GLY A 419 -4.65 17.29 -7.56
N ILE A 420 -4.09 18.51 -7.64
CA ILE A 420 -2.76 18.75 -8.21
C ILE A 420 -1.69 18.29 -7.23
N GLU A 421 -0.71 17.58 -7.76
CA GLU A 421 0.38 16.97 -7.01
C GLU A 421 1.68 17.76 -7.15
N SER A 422 2.50 17.72 -6.10
CA SER A 422 3.89 18.16 -6.15
C SER A 422 4.75 17.24 -7.03
N ARG A 423 6.01 17.62 -7.24
CA ARG A 423 7.05 16.64 -7.58
C ARG A 423 7.15 15.57 -6.48
N GLY A 424 7.68 14.40 -6.80
CA GLY A 424 7.94 13.36 -5.79
C GLY A 424 8.95 13.83 -4.75
N ALA A 425 8.79 13.38 -3.51
CA ALA A 425 9.88 13.34 -2.54
C ALA A 425 11.03 12.44 -3.05
N PRO A 426 12.25 12.55 -2.50
CA PRO A 426 13.35 11.64 -2.82
C PRO A 426 12.91 10.17 -2.77
N VAL A 427 13.30 9.38 -3.77
CA VAL A 427 12.98 7.95 -3.82
C VAL A 427 13.73 7.26 -2.68
N VAL A 428 13.01 6.48 -1.89
CA VAL A 428 13.57 5.57 -0.88
C VAL A 428 13.27 4.12 -1.27
N SER A 429 13.99 3.18 -0.68
CA SER A 429 13.67 1.76 -0.86
C SER A 429 13.72 1.01 0.48
N ALA A 430 13.01 -0.09 0.54
CA ALA A 430 13.06 -1.06 1.63
C ALA A 430 12.82 -2.46 1.07
N HIS A 431 13.30 -3.47 1.79
CA HIS A 431 13.04 -4.88 1.49
C HIS A 431 11.95 -5.41 2.43
N THR A 432 11.06 -6.24 1.91
CA THR A 432 10.26 -7.13 2.77
C THR A 432 11.17 -8.16 3.43
N LYS A 433 10.69 -8.79 4.50
CA LYS A 433 11.43 -9.85 5.18
C LYS A 433 11.56 -11.08 4.28
N GLY A 434 12.75 -11.69 4.26
CA GLY A 434 13.03 -12.93 3.56
C GLY A 434 12.73 -14.18 4.40
N ALA A 435 13.30 -15.31 3.98
CA ALA A 435 13.28 -16.54 4.76
C ALA A 435 14.04 -16.38 6.09
N PRO A 436 13.65 -17.08 7.17
CA PRO A 436 14.43 -17.09 8.41
C PRO A 436 15.80 -17.76 8.18
N LEU A 437 16.77 -17.49 9.05
CA LEU A 437 18.05 -18.23 9.05
C LEU A 437 17.85 -19.66 9.61
N PRO A 438 18.61 -20.66 9.11
CA PRO A 438 18.60 -22.00 9.70
C PRO A 438 19.10 -22.01 11.15
N PRO A 439 18.70 -23.01 11.96
CA PRO A 439 19.26 -23.17 13.29
C PRO A 439 20.75 -23.52 13.22
N THR A 440 21.50 -23.08 14.21
CA THR A 440 22.95 -23.23 14.29
C THR A 440 23.33 -24.32 15.29
N GLU A 441 24.62 -24.66 15.35
CA GLU A 441 25.21 -25.62 16.30
C GLU A 441 24.53 -26.99 16.36
N ILE A 442 23.79 -27.39 15.32
CA ILE A 442 23.11 -28.69 15.25
C ILE A 442 24.07 -29.86 15.56
N GLN A 443 23.63 -30.78 16.40
CA GLN A 443 24.33 -31.99 16.84
C GLN A 443 23.39 -33.19 16.76
N ALA A 444 23.95 -34.37 16.47
CA ALA A 444 23.24 -35.65 16.51
C ALA A 444 24.00 -36.62 17.41
N ILE A 445 23.31 -37.22 18.38
CA ILE A 445 23.92 -38.12 19.37
C ILE A 445 23.73 -39.58 18.92
N GLY A 446 24.84 -40.23 18.57
CA GLY A 446 24.88 -41.63 18.18
C GLY A 446 25.02 -42.61 19.34
N ASN A 447 25.24 -43.87 19.00
CA ASN A 447 25.40 -45.01 19.92
C ASN A 447 24.21 -45.19 20.89
N GLN A 448 23.00 -44.91 20.41
CA GLN A 448 21.75 -45.09 21.13
C GLN A 448 20.91 -46.20 20.46
N PRO A 449 20.22 -47.07 21.22
CA PRO A 449 19.42 -48.14 20.66
C PRO A 449 18.14 -47.58 20.01
N GLY A 450 17.94 -47.86 18.71
CA GLY A 450 16.72 -47.51 17.96
C GLY A 450 16.37 -46.02 17.84
N LYS A 451 17.24 -45.09 18.27
CA LYS A 451 16.95 -43.65 18.31
C LYS A 451 18.18 -42.78 18.09
N ILE A 452 17.99 -41.55 17.64
CA ILE A 452 19.02 -40.50 17.54
C ILE A 452 18.46 -39.18 18.09
N PRO A 453 18.91 -38.74 19.27
CA PRO A 453 18.66 -37.39 19.78
C PRO A 453 19.38 -36.32 18.93
N LEU A 454 18.66 -35.26 18.59
CA LEU A 454 19.16 -34.06 17.92
C LEU A 454 19.05 -32.85 18.85
N PHE A 455 20.05 -31.97 18.81
CA PHE A 455 20.07 -30.69 19.53
C PHE A 455 20.53 -29.58 18.61
N TRP A 456 20.07 -28.34 18.79
CA TRP A 456 20.49 -27.18 18.01
C TRP A 456 20.23 -25.87 18.77
N VAL A 457 20.89 -24.79 18.36
CA VAL A 457 20.59 -23.43 18.83
C VAL A 457 19.48 -22.83 17.95
N PRO A 458 18.38 -22.34 18.54
CA PRO A 458 17.25 -21.78 17.79
C PRO A 458 17.60 -20.43 17.15
N GLY A 459 16.86 -20.03 16.12
CA GLY A 459 17.04 -18.73 15.47
C GLY A 459 16.41 -17.58 16.27
N GLU A 460 17.06 -16.41 16.29
CA GLU A 460 16.57 -15.21 16.98
C GLU A 460 15.35 -14.55 16.29
N ASP A 461 15.00 -14.98 15.08
CA ASP A 461 13.87 -14.43 14.33
C ASP A 461 12.54 -14.67 15.08
N PRO A 462 11.85 -13.62 15.54
CA PRO A 462 10.63 -13.75 16.33
C PRO A 462 9.46 -14.37 15.57
N ASP A 463 9.51 -14.39 14.23
CA ASP A 463 8.47 -14.93 13.36
C ASP A 463 8.66 -16.43 13.06
N ILE A 464 9.70 -17.09 13.58
CA ILE A 464 9.85 -18.55 13.49
C ILE A 464 8.73 -19.23 14.29
N LYS A 465 7.96 -20.11 13.64
CA LYS A 465 6.90 -20.92 14.29
C LYS A 465 7.38 -22.32 14.69
N GLY A 466 8.51 -22.78 14.18
CA GLY A 466 9.08 -24.09 14.47
C GLY A 466 10.12 -24.54 13.44
N TYR A 467 10.48 -25.81 13.48
CA TYR A 467 11.58 -26.40 12.71
C TYR A 467 11.14 -27.66 11.97
N ALA A 468 11.40 -27.71 10.67
CA ALA A 468 11.22 -28.91 9.85
C ALA A 468 12.47 -29.78 9.95
N ILE A 469 12.29 -31.04 10.38
CA ILE A 469 13.37 -32.01 10.57
C ILE A 469 13.48 -32.89 9.33
N PHE A 470 14.66 -32.94 8.73
CA PHE A 470 14.94 -33.76 7.55
C PHE A 470 15.97 -34.84 7.89
N ARG A 471 15.72 -36.06 7.41
CA ARG A 471 16.65 -37.19 7.52
C ARG A 471 17.01 -37.71 6.14
N LYS A 472 18.20 -38.29 6.04
CA LYS A 472 18.63 -39.15 4.95
C LYS A 472 19.30 -40.39 5.54
N ASP A 473 18.75 -41.57 5.25
CA ASP A 473 19.39 -42.84 5.57
C ASP A 473 20.67 -43.02 4.73
N GLY A 474 21.64 -43.80 5.21
CA GLY A 474 22.95 -43.94 4.53
C GLY A 474 22.90 -44.45 3.07
N GLN A 475 21.79 -45.06 2.64
CA GLN A 475 21.57 -45.54 1.27
C GLN A 475 20.68 -44.60 0.42
N GLU A 476 20.09 -43.56 1.01
CA GLU A 476 19.18 -42.66 0.33
C GLU A 476 19.91 -41.54 -0.43
N LYS A 477 19.33 -41.13 -1.57
CA LYS A 477 19.90 -40.09 -2.43
C LYS A 477 19.54 -38.67 -1.98
N SER A 478 18.39 -38.48 -1.34
CA SER A 478 17.85 -37.17 -0.95
C SER A 478 17.32 -37.18 0.48
N PHE A 479 17.45 -36.05 1.16
CA PHE A 479 16.80 -35.81 2.45
C PHE A 479 15.27 -35.81 2.30
N GLN A 480 14.58 -36.46 3.23
CA GLN A 480 13.12 -36.45 3.37
C GLN A 480 12.75 -35.73 4.67
N GLN A 481 11.66 -34.96 4.66
CA GLN A 481 11.13 -34.41 5.91
C GLN A 481 10.50 -35.55 6.72
N ILE A 482 10.98 -35.74 7.96
CA ILE A 482 10.46 -36.74 8.88
C ILE A 482 9.51 -36.15 9.92
N ASP A 483 9.64 -34.85 10.24
CA ASP A 483 8.81 -34.19 11.24
C ASP A 483 8.75 -32.67 11.08
N PHE A 484 7.86 -32.03 11.84
CA PHE A 484 7.85 -30.59 12.10
C PHE A 484 7.61 -30.34 13.59
N VAL A 485 8.62 -29.83 14.29
CA VAL A 485 8.50 -29.46 15.71
C VAL A 485 8.11 -28.00 15.85
N SER A 486 7.00 -27.73 16.54
CA SER A 486 6.51 -26.38 16.78
C SER A 486 7.28 -25.66 17.91
N GLY A 487 7.21 -24.33 17.92
CA GLY A 487 7.83 -23.46 18.91
C GLY A 487 9.19 -22.90 18.47
N ARG A 488 9.34 -21.56 18.52
CA ARG A 488 10.61 -20.86 18.20
C ARG A 488 11.77 -21.35 19.05
N GLU A 489 11.53 -21.49 20.35
CA GLU A 489 12.51 -21.87 21.36
C GLU A 489 12.73 -23.39 21.46
N THR A 490 12.22 -24.19 20.52
CA THR A 490 12.46 -25.63 20.51
C THR A 490 13.89 -25.91 20.04
N GLN A 491 14.67 -26.58 20.90
CA GLN A 491 16.13 -26.79 20.73
C GLN A 491 16.51 -28.27 20.57
N LYS A 492 15.53 -29.18 20.55
CA LYS A 492 15.75 -30.63 20.57
C LYS A 492 14.67 -31.43 19.87
N TYR A 493 15.05 -32.59 19.34
CA TYR A 493 14.19 -33.61 18.76
C TYR A 493 14.79 -34.99 19.03
N THR A 494 14.01 -36.06 18.99
CA THR A 494 14.54 -37.44 19.03
C THR A 494 13.91 -38.23 17.91
N ASP A 495 14.71 -38.59 16.90
CA ASP A 495 14.25 -39.48 15.85
C ASP A 495 14.27 -40.93 16.38
N THR A 496 13.13 -41.62 16.29
CA THR A 496 12.98 -43.06 16.58
C THR A 496 12.65 -43.87 15.33
N GLY A 497 12.64 -43.24 14.16
CA GLY A 497 11.94 -43.75 12.98
C GLY A 497 10.42 -43.70 13.16
N SER A 498 9.70 -44.24 12.18
CA SER A 498 8.24 -44.41 12.28
C SER A 498 7.90 -45.80 12.83
N TRP A 499 6.65 -46.01 13.24
CA TRP A 499 6.16 -47.34 13.64
C TRP A 499 6.29 -48.41 12.54
N ALA A 500 6.27 -47.99 11.26
CA ALA A 500 6.44 -48.88 10.10
C ALA A 500 7.91 -49.01 9.66
N THR A 501 8.74 -48.03 9.99
CA THR A 501 10.15 -47.90 9.61
C THR A 501 10.99 -47.37 10.79
N PRO A 502 11.19 -48.18 11.85
CA PRO A 502 12.05 -47.81 12.97
C PRO A 502 13.51 -47.70 12.53
N LEU A 503 14.35 -46.99 13.30
CA LEU A 503 15.78 -46.93 13.00
C LEU A 503 16.43 -48.30 13.15
N LYS A 504 17.25 -48.67 12.17
CA LYS A 504 18.01 -49.93 12.14
C LYS A 504 19.27 -49.80 13.00
N ASN A 505 19.69 -50.89 13.63
CA ASN A 505 20.93 -50.95 14.42
C ASN A 505 22.16 -50.81 13.52
N ASN A 506 23.23 -50.19 14.03
CA ASN A 506 24.48 -49.92 13.31
C ASN A 506 24.33 -49.20 11.95
N VAL A 507 23.32 -48.32 11.80
CA VAL A 507 23.12 -47.54 10.58
C VAL A 507 23.37 -46.07 10.84
N THR A 508 24.14 -45.44 9.95
CA THR A 508 24.37 -44.00 9.97
C THR A 508 23.22 -43.27 9.29
N TYR A 509 22.60 -42.36 10.04
CA TYR A 509 21.57 -41.44 9.57
C TYR A 509 22.17 -40.03 9.53
N SER A 510 21.80 -39.26 8.51
CA SER A 510 22.21 -37.86 8.37
C SER A 510 21.00 -36.95 8.50
N TYR A 511 21.18 -35.79 9.12
CA TYR A 511 20.11 -34.85 9.46
C TYR A 511 20.42 -33.43 8.98
N GLN A 512 19.37 -32.74 8.58
CA GLN A 512 19.33 -31.31 8.32
C GLN A 512 18.06 -30.74 8.97
N ILE A 513 18.11 -29.50 9.42
CA ILE A 513 16.96 -28.81 10.00
C ILE A 513 16.76 -27.48 9.27
N ARG A 514 15.51 -27.09 9.04
CA ARG A 514 15.14 -25.77 8.50
C ARG A 514 14.24 -25.03 9.47
N SER A 515 14.51 -23.76 9.68
CA SER A 515 13.59 -22.85 10.38
C SER A 515 12.40 -22.56 9.48
N ILE A 516 11.18 -22.57 10.02
CA ILE A 516 9.95 -22.22 9.29
C ILE A 516 9.30 -21.02 9.98
N ASN A 517 8.96 -19.98 9.23
CA ASN A 517 8.27 -18.81 9.78
C ASN A 517 6.73 -18.95 9.75
N VAL A 518 6.02 -17.99 10.37
CA VAL A 518 4.54 -17.94 10.43
C VAL A 518 3.85 -17.92 9.06
N LEU A 519 4.57 -17.66 7.96
CA LEU A 519 4.07 -17.70 6.58
C LEU A 519 4.45 -18.98 5.81
N ASP A 520 4.93 -20.02 6.51
CA ASP A 520 5.42 -21.28 5.92
C ASP A 520 6.64 -21.15 5.00
N ILE A 521 7.36 -20.02 5.09
CA ILE A 521 8.61 -19.81 4.37
C ILE A 521 9.73 -20.54 5.12
N SER A 522 10.45 -21.39 4.40
CA SER A 522 11.51 -22.24 4.92
C SER A 522 12.89 -21.60 4.72
N SER A 523 13.75 -21.71 5.72
CA SER A 523 15.18 -21.38 5.57
C SER A 523 15.88 -22.31 4.57
N GLU A 524 17.08 -21.93 4.16
CA GLU A 524 18.06 -22.91 3.67
C GLU A 524 18.31 -24.02 4.71
N PRO A 525 18.80 -25.21 4.32
CA PRO A 525 19.18 -26.24 5.28
C PRO A 525 20.27 -25.79 6.27
N SER A 526 20.18 -26.26 7.52
CA SER A 526 21.33 -26.27 8.43
C SER A 526 22.50 -27.06 7.82
N ARG A 527 23.69 -26.94 8.43
CA ARG A 527 24.77 -27.91 8.19
C ARG A 527 24.25 -29.34 8.39
N THR A 528 24.73 -30.27 7.58
CA THR A 528 24.46 -31.69 7.77
C THR A 528 25.24 -32.20 8.99
N VAL A 529 24.58 -32.97 9.84
CA VAL A 529 25.25 -33.82 10.84
C VAL A 529 24.82 -35.27 10.67
N SER A 530 25.64 -36.20 11.14
CA SER A 530 25.36 -37.63 11.04
C SER A 530 25.64 -38.33 12.36
N ALA A 531 24.85 -39.35 12.67
CA ALA A 531 25.02 -40.20 13.83
C ALA A 531 24.68 -41.65 13.46
N THR A 532 25.38 -42.61 14.07
CA THR A 532 25.14 -44.05 13.91
C THR A 532 24.39 -44.56 15.13
N THR A 533 23.32 -45.32 14.93
CA THR A 533 22.62 -46.05 16.00
C THR A 533 23.53 -47.08 16.66
N LYS A 534 23.21 -47.48 17.90
CA LYS A 534 23.96 -48.54 18.60
C LYS A 534 24.01 -49.82 17.75
N PRO A 535 25.17 -50.50 17.63
CA PRO A 535 25.22 -51.82 17.03
C PRO A 535 24.55 -52.85 17.95
N ALA A 536 23.95 -53.88 17.34
CA ALA A 536 23.59 -55.08 18.09
C ALA A 536 24.86 -55.89 18.41
N PRO A 537 24.84 -56.75 19.45
CA PRO A 537 25.97 -57.62 19.80
C PRO A 537 26.54 -58.40 18.62
N ALA A 538 27.87 -58.60 18.63
CA ALA A 538 28.53 -59.51 17.72
C ALA A 538 27.97 -60.94 17.85
N ALA A 539 28.07 -61.70 16.76
CA ALA A 539 27.71 -63.11 16.79
C ALA A 539 28.59 -63.89 17.78
N VAL A 540 27.97 -64.76 18.57
CA VAL A 540 28.66 -65.60 19.58
C VAL A 540 29.65 -66.53 18.88
N LYS A 541 30.90 -66.54 19.35
CA LYS A 541 32.00 -67.30 18.73
C LYS A 541 32.43 -68.49 19.58
N GLY A 542 33.15 -69.41 18.94
CA GLY A 542 33.78 -70.54 19.62
C GLY A 542 32.79 -71.50 20.29
N ILE A 543 31.57 -71.61 19.77
CA ILE A 543 30.56 -72.57 20.25
C ILE A 543 31.10 -73.99 20.09
N ARG A 544 31.11 -74.76 21.18
CA ARG A 544 31.55 -76.15 21.28
C ARG A 544 30.44 -76.98 21.89
N VAL A 545 30.28 -78.20 21.38
CA VAL A 545 29.25 -79.15 21.82
C VAL A 545 29.85 -80.53 22.09
N SER A 546 29.41 -81.19 23.16
CA SER A 546 29.79 -82.57 23.45
C SER A 546 29.06 -83.55 22.53
N ASN A 547 29.74 -84.60 22.08
CA ASN A 547 29.15 -85.69 21.31
C ASN A 547 29.19 -87.01 22.10
N ASN A 548 28.34 -87.97 21.73
CA ASN A 548 28.23 -89.31 22.33
C ASN A 548 27.95 -89.30 23.84
N GLN A 549 27.23 -88.30 24.33
CA GLN A 549 26.74 -88.25 25.71
C GLN A 549 25.34 -88.88 25.83
N PHE A 550 25.06 -89.56 26.95
CA PHE A 550 23.76 -90.18 27.20
C PHE A 550 22.70 -89.11 27.44
N ARG A 551 21.73 -89.00 26.51
CA ARG A 551 20.54 -88.11 26.59
C ARG A 551 20.78 -86.62 26.89
N GLN A 552 22.03 -86.15 26.78
CA GLN A 552 22.40 -84.77 27.03
C GLN A 552 23.37 -84.24 25.95
N VAL A 553 23.45 -82.93 25.80
CA VAL A 553 24.53 -82.23 25.09
C VAL A 553 25.00 -81.06 25.97
N TYR A 554 26.27 -81.06 26.34
CA TYR A 554 26.93 -79.91 26.96
C TYR A 554 27.42 -78.93 25.89
N LEU A 555 26.99 -77.67 26.01
CA LEU A 555 27.37 -76.54 25.18
C LEU A 555 28.27 -75.58 25.97
N SER A 556 29.25 -75.00 25.29
CA SER A 556 30.05 -73.88 25.80
C SER A 556 30.46 -72.94 24.66
N TRP A 557 30.64 -71.66 24.95
CA TRP A 557 31.01 -70.65 23.96
C TRP A 557 32.02 -69.64 24.53
N GLN A 558 32.58 -68.79 23.67
CA GLN A 558 33.42 -67.67 24.09
C GLN A 558 32.54 -66.49 24.52
N PRO A 559 32.90 -65.76 25.58
CA PRO A 559 32.26 -64.48 25.89
C PRO A 559 32.33 -63.52 24.71
N ASN A 560 31.25 -62.77 24.53
CA ASN A 560 31.21 -61.64 23.59
C ASN A 560 32.19 -60.53 24.01
N PRO A 561 32.75 -59.75 23.05
CA PRO A 561 33.66 -58.65 23.35
C PRO A 561 32.97 -57.41 23.95
N GLU A 562 31.64 -57.31 23.84
CA GLU A 562 30.84 -56.25 24.42
C GLU A 562 30.66 -56.44 25.94
N ASN A 563 30.76 -55.36 26.73
CA ASN A 563 30.67 -55.42 28.19
C ASN A 563 29.22 -55.37 28.73
N ASP A 564 28.26 -55.08 27.87
CA ASP A 564 26.84 -54.85 28.18
C ASP A 564 25.93 -56.00 27.73
N ILE A 565 26.49 -57.20 27.58
CA ILE A 565 25.70 -58.42 27.37
C ILE A 565 24.90 -58.75 28.63
N LEU A 566 23.59 -58.90 28.46
CA LEU A 566 22.65 -59.29 29.50
C LEU A 566 22.51 -60.81 29.58
N ALA A 567 22.39 -61.47 28.42
CA ALA A 567 22.12 -62.90 28.32
C ALA A 567 22.51 -63.49 26.96
N TYR A 568 22.62 -64.81 26.91
CA TYR A 568 22.70 -65.62 25.71
C TYR A 568 21.39 -66.40 25.54
N GLU A 569 20.83 -66.45 24.33
CA GLU A 569 19.70 -67.33 24.00
C GLU A 569 20.19 -68.50 23.16
N ILE A 570 19.81 -69.70 23.60
CA ILE A 570 20.24 -70.97 23.01
C ILE A 570 19.07 -71.50 22.18
N LEU A 571 19.32 -71.74 20.91
CA LEU A 571 18.37 -72.30 19.95
C LEU A 571 18.79 -73.72 19.59
N ARG A 572 17.80 -74.61 19.44
CA ARG A 572 17.98 -76.02 19.09
C ARG A 572 17.01 -76.44 17.98
N GLY A 573 17.42 -77.38 17.15
CA GLY A 573 16.58 -78.01 16.14
C GLY A 573 17.03 -79.41 15.77
N ARG A 574 16.24 -80.08 14.92
CA ARG A 574 16.59 -81.38 14.30
C ARG A 574 17.32 -81.20 12.97
N THR A 575 17.23 -80.03 12.36
CA THR A 575 17.96 -79.61 11.18
C THR A 575 18.68 -78.28 11.48
N SER A 576 19.62 -77.88 10.62
CA SER A 576 20.34 -76.60 10.75
C SER A 576 19.45 -75.37 10.59
N ASP A 577 18.30 -75.53 9.94
CA ASP A 577 17.51 -74.42 9.40
C ASP A 577 16.19 -74.20 10.17
N ASP A 578 15.80 -75.14 11.04
CA ASP A 578 14.61 -75.07 11.91
C ASP A 578 15.04 -75.13 13.38
N LEU A 579 15.50 -73.99 13.89
CA LEU A 579 16.03 -73.82 15.24
C LEU A 579 15.08 -72.96 16.07
N HIS A 580 14.66 -73.46 17.23
CA HIS A 580 13.80 -72.75 18.18
C HIS A 580 14.51 -72.56 19.52
N LYS A 581 14.22 -71.45 20.21
CA LYS A 581 14.76 -71.15 21.53
C LYS A 581 14.37 -72.23 22.54
N ILE A 582 15.36 -72.74 23.27
CA ILE A 582 15.18 -73.70 24.37
C ILE A 582 15.59 -73.16 25.74
N ALA A 583 16.57 -72.23 25.78
CA ALA A 583 17.08 -71.66 27.03
C ALA A 583 17.50 -70.20 26.87
N ARG A 584 17.60 -69.49 28.00
CA ARG A 584 18.24 -68.18 28.14
C ARG A 584 19.16 -68.24 29.36
N ILE A 585 20.44 -67.97 29.14
CA ILE A 585 21.49 -68.00 30.15
C ILE A 585 21.95 -66.57 30.37
N ASN A 586 21.94 -66.07 31.60
CA ASN A 586 22.41 -64.71 31.88
C ASN A 586 23.93 -64.62 31.65
N ALA A 587 24.45 -63.41 31.43
CA ALA A 587 25.88 -63.18 31.50
C ALA A 587 26.32 -63.06 32.98
N PRO A 588 27.54 -63.49 33.35
CA PRO A 588 28.66 -63.87 32.49
C PRO A 588 28.73 -65.36 32.11
N GLU A 589 27.74 -66.19 32.44
CA GLU A 589 27.76 -67.63 32.17
C GLU A 589 27.83 -67.96 30.66
N THR A 590 28.79 -68.80 30.25
CA THR A 590 29.03 -69.17 28.84
C THR A 590 28.95 -70.68 28.57
N SER A 591 28.05 -71.36 29.28
CA SER A 591 27.81 -72.80 29.15
C SER A 591 26.37 -73.18 29.47
N TYR A 592 25.89 -74.27 28.88
CA TYR A 592 24.55 -74.81 29.11
C TYR A 592 24.55 -76.33 28.84
N THR A 593 23.84 -77.11 29.66
CA THR A 593 23.55 -78.52 29.37
C THR A 593 22.12 -78.63 28.87
N ASP A 594 21.94 -79.26 27.71
CA ASP A 594 20.65 -79.58 27.12
C ASP A 594 20.35 -81.06 27.36
N ASP A 595 19.44 -81.35 28.28
CA ASP A 595 19.09 -82.69 28.77
C ASP A 595 17.83 -83.26 28.09
N ASP A 596 17.38 -84.44 28.54
CA ASP A 596 16.17 -85.15 28.07
C ASP A 596 16.10 -85.41 26.54
N LEU A 597 17.26 -85.61 25.93
CA LEU A 597 17.40 -85.85 24.50
C LEU A 597 17.16 -87.31 24.11
N GLN A 598 16.68 -87.53 22.88
CA GLN A 598 16.49 -88.86 22.32
C GLN A 598 17.84 -89.50 21.96
N ASP A 599 17.93 -90.81 22.23
CA ASP A 599 19.11 -91.64 21.97
C ASP A 599 19.52 -91.64 20.48
N GLY A 600 20.82 -91.61 20.20
CA GLY A 600 21.39 -91.63 18.85
C GLY A 600 20.97 -90.49 17.91
N SER A 601 20.29 -89.47 18.42
CA SER A 601 19.77 -88.36 17.64
C SER A 601 20.80 -87.25 17.43
N THR A 602 20.81 -86.69 16.22
CA THR A 602 21.54 -85.45 15.95
C THR A 602 20.65 -84.25 16.21
N TYR A 603 21.21 -83.26 16.89
CA TYR A 603 20.63 -81.95 17.15
C TYR A 603 21.56 -80.86 16.62
N TRP A 604 20.97 -79.76 16.20
CA TRP A 604 21.68 -78.56 15.76
C TRP A 604 21.43 -77.44 16.76
N TYR A 605 22.45 -76.62 17.00
CA TYR A 605 22.42 -75.55 18.00
C TYR A 605 23.00 -74.25 17.44
N GLN A 606 22.41 -73.14 17.89
CA GLN A 606 22.97 -71.80 17.76
C GLN A 606 22.87 -71.07 19.10
N VAL A 607 23.73 -70.07 19.29
CA VAL A 607 23.68 -69.16 20.43
C VAL A 607 23.74 -67.74 19.89
N LEU A 608 22.84 -66.86 20.35
CA LEU A 608 22.91 -65.41 20.12
C LEU A 608 23.07 -64.68 21.45
N ALA A 609 23.75 -63.54 21.45
CA ALA A 609 23.85 -62.66 22.61
C ALA A 609 22.76 -61.58 22.58
N ILE A 610 22.27 -61.17 23.74
CA ILE A 610 21.33 -60.06 23.94
C ILE A 610 21.97 -59.08 24.92
N ASP A 611 22.00 -57.80 24.56
CA ASP A 611 22.53 -56.74 25.44
C ASP A 611 21.49 -56.22 26.46
N THR A 612 21.93 -55.33 27.34
CA THR A 612 21.06 -54.67 28.32
C THR A 612 19.96 -53.81 27.69
N ASP A 613 20.15 -53.34 26.45
CA ASP A 613 19.17 -52.58 25.67
C ASP A 613 18.19 -53.48 24.89
N GLN A 614 18.23 -54.81 25.11
CA GLN A 614 17.46 -55.84 24.41
C GLN A 614 17.75 -55.96 22.89
N LEU A 615 18.92 -55.54 22.42
CA LEU A 615 19.34 -55.79 21.05
C LEU A 615 19.86 -57.24 20.93
N SER A 616 19.23 -58.02 20.06
CA SER A 616 19.70 -59.37 19.71
C SER A 616 20.83 -59.31 18.70
N GLY A 617 21.94 -59.95 19.01
CA GLY A 617 23.08 -60.12 18.12
C GLY A 617 22.78 -61.05 16.94
N SER A 618 23.67 -61.02 15.95
CA SER A 618 23.55 -61.92 14.79
C SER A 618 23.82 -63.38 15.15
N LEU A 619 23.13 -64.31 14.52
CA LEU A 619 23.39 -65.74 14.69
C LEU A 619 24.69 -66.14 13.97
N PHE A 620 25.50 -66.96 14.63
CA PHE A 620 26.64 -67.65 13.99
C PHE A 620 26.19 -68.97 13.35
N SER A 621 27.00 -69.58 12.47
CA SER A 621 26.65 -70.85 11.83
C SER A 621 26.27 -71.94 12.84
N PRO A 622 25.20 -72.73 12.59
CA PRO A 622 24.80 -73.82 13.48
C PRO A 622 25.91 -74.86 13.69
N VAL A 623 26.00 -75.40 14.91
CA VAL A 623 26.86 -76.53 15.25
C VAL A 623 26.01 -77.75 15.58
N SER A 624 26.46 -78.96 15.20
CA SER A 624 25.72 -80.20 15.45
C SER A 624 26.36 -81.07 16.52
N ALA A 625 25.51 -81.76 17.27
CA ALA A 625 25.90 -82.78 18.24
C ALA A 625 25.01 -84.01 18.07
N THR A 626 25.60 -85.21 18.15
CA THR A 626 24.88 -86.48 18.20
C THR A 626 24.99 -87.06 19.61
N THR A 627 23.83 -87.34 20.21
CA THR A 627 23.74 -88.08 21.49
C THR A 627 24.23 -89.51 21.32
N LYS A 628 24.59 -90.17 22.43
CA LYS A 628 25.04 -91.56 22.42
C LYS A 628 24.01 -92.46 21.72
N PRO A 629 24.38 -93.20 20.66
CA PRO A 629 23.47 -94.15 20.01
C PRO A 629 23.33 -95.42 20.86
N PRO A 630 22.18 -96.12 20.78
CA PRO A 630 22.08 -97.46 21.34
C PRO A 630 23.15 -98.40 20.76
N PRO A 631 23.61 -99.42 21.52
CA PRO A 631 24.58 -100.38 21.02
C PRO A 631 24.06 -101.13 19.81
N ARG A 632 24.96 -101.66 18.97
CA ARG A 632 24.57 -102.47 17.81
C ARG A 632 23.99 -103.82 18.24
N PRO A 633 23.04 -104.39 17.50
CA PRO A 633 22.56 -105.75 17.75
C PRO A 633 23.71 -106.77 17.63
N PRO A 634 23.79 -107.78 18.53
CA PRO A 634 24.76 -108.86 18.45
C PRO A 634 24.70 -109.61 17.12
N GLN A 635 25.87 -110.04 16.62
CA GLN A 635 26.03 -110.67 15.30
C GLN A 635 26.62 -112.08 15.41
N GLY A 636 26.43 -112.89 14.36
CA GLY A 636 27.00 -114.24 14.28
C GLY A 636 26.46 -115.20 15.33
N ILE A 637 25.17 -115.09 15.69
CA ILE A 637 24.55 -115.97 16.69
C ILE A 637 24.44 -117.38 16.12
N SER A 638 24.91 -118.35 16.89
CA SER A 638 24.85 -119.78 16.61
C SER A 638 24.27 -120.52 17.81
N ILE A 639 23.59 -121.64 17.56
CA ILE A 639 23.04 -122.52 18.60
C ILE A 639 23.70 -123.89 18.47
N GLN A 640 24.13 -124.46 19.59
CA GLN A 640 24.66 -125.81 19.69
C GLN A 640 23.86 -126.60 20.73
N ILE A 641 23.52 -127.86 20.40
CA ILE A 641 22.89 -128.77 21.36
C ILE A 641 23.96 -129.23 22.34
N SER A 642 23.69 -129.12 23.64
CA SER A 642 24.57 -129.59 24.72
C SER A 642 23.81 -130.57 25.63
N PRO A 643 24.51 -131.39 26.44
CA PRO A 643 23.88 -132.28 27.42
C PRO A 643 23.03 -131.57 28.49
N LYS A 644 23.14 -130.24 28.62
CA LYS A 644 22.42 -129.41 29.59
C LYS A 644 21.36 -128.50 28.96
N GLY A 645 21.16 -128.55 27.64
CA GLY A 645 20.23 -127.69 26.92
C GLY A 645 20.87 -127.00 25.71
N LEU A 646 20.36 -125.82 25.33
CA LEU A 646 20.75 -125.14 24.10
C LEU A 646 21.77 -124.04 24.39
N GLN A 647 23.00 -124.22 23.90
CA GLN A 647 24.08 -123.26 24.05
C GLN A 647 24.04 -122.26 22.89
N LEU A 648 23.78 -120.99 23.20
CA LEU A 648 23.90 -119.87 22.28
C LEU A 648 25.32 -119.29 22.38
N ASN A 649 25.93 -118.93 21.24
CA ASN A 649 27.18 -118.20 21.16
C ASN A 649 27.08 -117.12 20.08
N TRP A 650 27.69 -115.95 20.29
CA TRP A 650 27.69 -114.85 19.33
C TRP A 650 29.02 -114.09 19.32
N GLN A 651 29.17 -113.13 18.40
CA GLN A 651 30.33 -112.24 18.35
C GLN A 651 30.18 -111.14 19.39
N LYS A 652 31.24 -110.90 20.18
CA LYS A 652 31.28 -109.77 21.11
C LYS A 652 31.15 -108.45 20.34
N ASN A 653 30.28 -107.57 20.83
CA ASN A 653 30.12 -106.20 20.35
C ASN A 653 31.46 -105.41 20.38
N LYS A 654 31.56 -104.39 19.51
CA LYS A 654 32.77 -103.54 19.41
C LYS A 654 32.77 -102.38 20.40
N GLU A 655 31.58 -102.01 20.86
CA GLU A 655 31.30 -101.08 21.94
C GLU A 655 31.98 -101.59 23.23
N GLN A 656 32.74 -100.73 23.92
CA GLN A 656 33.55 -101.09 25.10
C GLN A 656 32.74 -101.10 26.40
N ASP A 657 31.54 -100.54 26.33
CA ASP A 657 30.64 -100.17 27.41
C ASP A 657 29.35 -101.02 27.40
N ILE A 658 29.34 -102.14 26.69
CA ILE A 658 28.33 -103.20 26.90
C ILE A 658 28.43 -103.68 28.34
N ASP A 659 27.30 -103.69 29.04
CA ASP A 659 27.13 -104.19 30.39
C ASP A 659 26.75 -105.68 30.35
N HIS A 660 25.69 -106.00 29.61
CA HIS A 660 25.22 -107.37 29.41
C HIS A 660 24.46 -107.54 28.09
N TYR A 661 24.07 -108.78 27.79
CA TYR A 661 23.19 -109.17 26.71
C TYR A 661 21.90 -109.74 27.29
N GLU A 662 20.75 -109.42 26.70
CA GLU A 662 19.47 -110.05 27.03
C GLU A 662 19.07 -111.06 25.96
N ILE A 663 18.54 -112.21 26.40
CA ILE A 663 18.14 -113.33 25.55
C ILE A 663 16.62 -113.51 25.66
N SER A 664 15.96 -113.63 24.51
CA SER A 664 14.51 -113.82 24.42
C SER A 664 14.16 -114.95 23.45
N SER A 665 13.06 -115.64 23.71
CA SER A 665 12.47 -116.56 22.73
C SER A 665 11.95 -115.75 21.53
N GLY A 666 12.27 -116.19 20.32
CA GLY A 666 11.83 -115.52 19.09
C GLY A 666 10.51 -116.09 18.58
N GLY A 667 9.48 -115.27 18.46
CA GLY A 667 8.17 -115.73 17.98
C GLY A 667 7.09 -114.67 18.16
N PHE A 668 5.86 -115.02 17.81
CA PHE A 668 4.70 -114.12 17.94
C PHE A 668 4.45 -113.71 19.40
N ILE A 669 4.74 -114.59 20.35
CA ILE A 669 4.83 -114.27 21.78
C ILE A 669 6.27 -114.54 22.20
N SER A 670 7.05 -113.48 22.37
CA SER A 670 8.43 -113.54 22.85
C SER A 670 8.48 -113.38 24.37
N SER A 671 9.30 -114.19 25.05
CA SER A 671 9.52 -114.15 26.50
C SER A 671 11.01 -114.01 26.83
N ARG A 672 11.35 -113.18 27.83
CA ARG A 672 12.72 -113.05 28.36
C ARG A 672 13.14 -114.42 28.94
N LEU A 673 14.25 -114.96 28.45
CA LEU A 673 14.82 -116.24 28.90
C LEU A 673 15.94 -116.05 29.91
N GLY A 674 16.66 -114.93 29.82
CA GLY A 674 17.74 -114.59 30.75
C GLY A 674 18.63 -113.46 30.22
N GLU A 675 19.77 -113.29 30.89
CA GLU A 675 20.80 -112.32 30.56
C GLU A 675 22.20 -112.98 30.64
N SER A 676 23.20 -112.38 30.01
CA SER A 676 24.60 -112.84 30.09
C SER A 676 25.57 -111.67 29.96
N GLN A 677 26.62 -111.66 30.77
CA GLN A 677 27.75 -110.71 30.65
C GLN A 677 28.76 -111.13 29.57
N ASN A 678 28.70 -112.38 29.10
CA ASN A 678 29.58 -112.95 28.10
C ASN A 678 28.84 -113.13 26.76
N PRO A 679 29.55 -113.26 25.62
CA PRO A 679 28.91 -113.45 24.31
C PRO A 679 28.41 -114.89 24.09
N ALA A 680 27.83 -115.49 25.14
CA ALA A 680 27.34 -116.86 25.21
C ALA A 680 26.27 -116.99 26.30
N PHE A 681 25.27 -117.87 26.10
CA PHE A 681 24.22 -118.15 27.08
C PHE A 681 23.73 -119.60 26.94
N LEU A 682 23.60 -120.31 28.05
CA LEU A 682 23.04 -121.66 28.09
C LEU A 682 21.56 -121.58 28.49
N TYR A 683 20.66 -121.98 27.59
CA TYR A 683 19.26 -122.19 27.92
C TYR A 683 19.06 -123.61 28.47
N GLU A 684 19.00 -123.72 29.79
CA GLU A 684 18.89 -125.00 30.50
C GLU A 684 17.49 -125.60 30.36
N ILE A 685 17.35 -126.51 29.39
CA ILE A 685 16.14 -127.28 29.11
C ILE A 685 16.51 -128.69 28.65
N THR A 686 15.56 -129.62 28.73
CA THR A 686 15.58 -130.86 27.94
C THR A 686 14.95 -130.54 26.57
N PRO A 687 15.70 -130.51 25.45
CA PRO A 687 15.12 -130.13 24.16
C PRO A 687 14.23 -131.25 23.61
N GLU A 688 12.94 -130.97 23.42
CA GLU A 688 11.98 -131.92 22.87
C GLU A 688 12.34 -132.26 21.40
N PRO A 689 12.37 -133.55 21.00
CA PRO A 689 12.60 -133.95 19.61
C PRO A 689 11.62 -133.29 18.63
N GLU A 690 12.08 -133.05 17.40
CA GLU A 690 11.36 -132.37 16.31
C GLU A 690 10.95 -130.91 16.53
N LYS A 691 11.00 -130.40 17.77
CA LYS A 691 10.62 -129.03 18.11
C LYS A 691 11.62 -128.00 17.59
N THR A 692 11.12 -126.88 17.12
CA THR A 692 11.95 -125.72 16.74
C THR A 692 12.01 -124.73 17.88
N TYR A 693 13.23 -124.41 18.32
CA TYR A 693 13.51 -123.34 19.28
C TYR A 693 14.11 -122.15 18.53
N THR A 694 13.53 -120.97 18.74
CA THR A 694 13.95 -119.71 18.12
C THR A 694 14.46 -118.77 19.21
N PHE A 695 15.54 -118.06 18.94
CA PHE A 695 16.14 -117.11 19.86
C PHE A 695 16.49 -115.79 19.18
N GLN A 696 16.47 -114.73 19.97
CA GLN A 696 17.01 -113.41 19.63
C GLN A 696 17.77 -112.85 20.84
N VAL A 697 18.84 -112.11 20.56
CA VAL A 697 19.71 -111.51 21.58
C VAL A 697 19.80 -110.01 21.31
N ARG A 698 19.81 -109.19 22.35
CA ARG A 698 20.12 -107.75 22.26
C ARG A 698 21.22 -107.38 23.24
N ALA A 699 22.02 -106.38 22.90
CA ALA A 699 23.04 -105.83 23.78
C ALA A 699 22.44 -104.70 24.63
N VAL A 700 22.90 -104.57 25.86
CA VAL A 700 22.57 -103.48 26.79
C VAL A 700 23.88 -102.82 27.23
N ASP A 701 23.97 -101.51 27.11
CA ASP A 701 25.15 -100.76 27.57
C ASP A 701 25.03 -100.29 29.03
N LYS A 702 26.14 -99.76 29.56
CA LYS A 702 26.25 -99.26 30.95
C LYS A 702 25.36 -98.06 31.28
N ASP A 703 24.85 -97.36 30.26
CA ASP A 703 23.88 -96.27 30.45
C ASP A 703 22.42 -96.79 30.29
N GLY A 704 22.24 -98.11 30.09
CA GLY A 704 20.96 -98.77 29.94
C GLY A 704 20.36 -98.69 28.54
N LEU A 705 21.11 -98.25 27.52
CA LEU A 705 20.63 -98.27 26.14
C LEU A 705 20.59 -99.70 25.61
N THR A 706 19.43 -100.12 25.10
CA THR A 706 19.25 -101.44 24.51
C THR A 706 19.35 -101.38 22.99
N SER A 707 20.12 -102.29 22.38
CA SER A 707 20.10 -102.48 20.93
C SER A 707 18.72 -102.93 20.45
N SER A 708 18.48 -102.84 19.14
CA SER A 708 17.46 -103.68 18.51
C SER A 708 17.78 -105.17 18.77
N TRP A 709 16.77 -106.03 18.67
CA TRP A 709 17.00 -107.47 18.65
C TRP A 709 17.86 -107.85 17.44
N SER A 710 18.71 -108.85 17.63
CA SER A 710 19.45 -109.52 16.55
C SER A 710 18.53 -110.09 15.48
N GLN A 711 19.11 -110.56 14.38
CA GLN A 711 18.44 -111.55 13.54
C GLN A 711 18.06 -112.77 14.40
N GLN A 712 16.86 -113.32 14.15
CA GLN A 712 16.40 -114.53 14.83
C GLN A 712 17.17 -115.74 14.32
N VAL A 713 17.63 -116.59 15.24
CA VAL A 713 18.26 -117.87 14.93
C VAL A 713 17.36 -119.01 15.41
N GLN A 714 17.28 -120.09 14.63
CA GLN A 714 16.43 -121.25 14.91
C GLN A 714 17.25 -122.52 14.93
N ILE A 715 16.90 -123.44 15.83
CA ILE A 715 17.36 -124.83 15.81
C ILE A 715 16.16 -125.76 15.90
N ARG A 716 16.07 -126.74 15.00
CA ARG A 716 15.13 -127.86 15.12
C ARG A 716 15.87 -129.02 15.75
N ILE A 717 15.31 -129.58 16.82
CA ILE A 717 15.93 -130.74 17.49
C ILE A 717 15.74 -131.96 16.58
N PRO A 718 16.81 -132.69 16.21
CA PRO A 718 16.68 -133.88 15.39
C PRO A 718 15.91 -134.98 16.14
N LEU A 719 15.27 -135.87 15.39
CA LEU A 719 14.85 -137.16 15.94
C LEU A 719 16.11 -137.97 16.25
N ALA A 720 16.18 -138.57 17.43
CA ALA A 720 17.33 -139.34 17.91
C ALA A 720 17.43 -140.73 17.27
#